data_AF-A0A1B0FHT6-F1
#
_entry.id   AF-A0A1B0FHT6-F1
#
_cell.length_a   1.000
_cell.length_b   1.000
_cell.length_c   1.000
_cell.angle_alpha   90.00
_cell.angle_beta   90.00
_cell.angle_gamma   90.00
#
_symmetry.space_group_name_H-M   'P 1'
#
loop_
_entity.id
_entity.type
_entity.pdbx_description
1 polymer ?
#
loop_
_entity_poly.entity_id
_entity_poly.type
_entity_poly.pdbx_seq_one_letter_code
_entity_poly.pdbx_strand_id
1 'polypeptide(L)'
;MDAKFWNIIVMGFGYMLIFTAFQTLGNIEKNLLASLAEEDKTFNGDGFISLASIYVVFAFSNWLAPSILAVTGPRISIISASLFFSLFTFIFFFTSTWLLYTAGVLLGIAAAVVWTAQGVILSRCSDSETIARNSGIFWVMYELSFIFGNLLVIYEFRNKKHIDASARKQVVGFLTVSSILGTLSLFALRSIPKDTFNSDEELQQPELSFLGRAWSAFRTAAQLFVTRDMLLLNVTFIYTGLLTTFVTGLYGAIVGFTKKLATKDIIGMVGICIGAGEVVGGCAATYFAPKIVRYAVDVIILAGYGMHMLSFALVTLNLPNKAPFADTDDVSFIDPPRVWIALLCAFLTGVGDACIHIQLTIALLQLPVCNDVATNVDNAVKAITEAKLKNPNLQLAVLPEGFNAPYAIEYFSKYAEKIPEGQTCQVLSQLAYSLKIYIIGGSIIERVEPDKLYNTCTVWSPSGKLIGRHRKIHLFHIDIDVENDGGAYFNEGLALTAGNDLTVVDIAGHKVGIGICHDKRFEELARAYRNLGCEMLIYPSAFCICQGPMHWELLQRARASDNQLFVATCSPARDNKSGYVAYGHSMIVDPWGRVQREAGATRQLIIDDIDFNMVDAVRRQIPIFPQRRTDIYNTQLIKQ
;
A
#
# COMPACT_ATOMS: atom_id res chain seq x y z
N MET A 1 20.96 -2.04 15.25
CA MET A 1 19.63 -2.11 14.63
C MET A 1 18.69 -1.24 15.47
N ASP A 2 17.96 -0.32 14.85
CA ASP A 2 16.96 0.51 15.54
C ASP A 2 15.91 -0.35 16.25
N ALA A 3 15.42 0.07 17.40
CA ALA A 3 14.47 -0.69 18.21
C ALA A 3 13.14 -0.92 17.49
N LYS A 4 12.67 0.04 16.68
CA LYS A 4 11.46 -0.10 15.88
C LYS A 4 11.65 -1.15 14.79
N PHE A 5 12.73 -1.03 14.01
CA PHE A 5 13.04 -2.01 12.97
C PHE A 5 13.30 -3.42 13.52
N TRP A 6 13.96 -3.53 14.68
CA TRP A 6 14.12 -4.80 15.40
C TRP A 6 12.77 -5.45 15.71
N ASN A 7 11.78 -4.68 16.18
CA ASN A 7 10.46 -5.20 16.46
C ASN A 7 9.77 -5.73 15.20
N ILE A 8 9.96 -5.09 14.04
CA ILE A 8 9.43 -5.58 12.75
C ILE A 8 10.05 -6.93 12.39
N ILE A 9 11.37 -7.08 12.49
CA ILE A 9 12.07 -8.33 12.16
C ILE A 9 11.66 -9.46 13.12
N VAL A 10 11.62 -9.18 14.43
CA VAL A 10 11.18 -10.17 15.43
C VAL A 10 9.73 -10.57 15.21
N MET A 11 8.85 -9.61 14.95
CA MET A 11 7.44 -9.87 14.66
C MET A 11 7.28 -10.72 13.39
N GLY A 12 7.95 -10.35 12.29
CA GLY A 12 7.93 -11.11 11.04
C GLY A 12 8.47 -12.52 11.21
N PHE A 13 9.57 -12.70 11.94
CA PHE A 13 10.15 -14.02 12.20
C PHE A 13 9.24 -14.89 13.09
N GLY A 14 8.66 -14.31 14.15
CA GLY A 14 7.72 -15.02 15.01
C GLY A 14 6.47 -15.46 14.24
N TYR A 15 5.93 -14.57 13.39
CA TYR A 15 4.79 -14.88 12.52
C TYR A 15 5.14 -15.96 11.51
N MET A 16 6.29 -15.87 10.84
CA MET A 16 6.74 -16.90 9.92
C MET A 16 6.69 -18.29 10.56
N LEU A 17 7.21 -18.45 11.78
CA LEU A 17 7.21 -19.75 12.47
C LEU A 17 5.81 -20.19 12.96
N ILE A 18 5.03 -19.28 13.55
CA ILE A 18 3.67 -19.57 14.02
C ILE A 18 2.77 -19.97 12.85
N PHE A 19 2.83 -19.21 11.75
CA PHE A 19 2.01 -19.47 10.57
C PHE A 19 2.55 -20.59 9.69
N THR A 20 3.84 -20.95 9.83
CA THR A 20 4.35 -22.21 9.26
C THR A 20 3.56 -23.37 9.84
N ALA A 21 3.27 -23.32 11.15
CA ALA A 21 2.44 -24.31 11.81
C ALA A 21 0.96 -24.20 11.39
N PHE A 22 0.36 -23.02 11.53
CA PHE A 22 -1.07 -22.83 11.31
C PHE A 22 -1.51 -23.02 9.85
N GLN A 23 -0.81 -22.41 8.88
CA GLN A 23 -1.17 -22.54 7.46
C GLN A 23 -0.96 -23.97 6.95
N THR A 24 0.17 -24.59 7.31
CA THR A 24 0.44 -25.99 6.93
C THR A 24 -0.60 -26.91 7.55
N LEU A 25 -0.94 -26.70 8.83
CA LEU A 25 -1.97 -27.48 9.48
C LEU A 25 -3.32 -27.27 8.80
N GLY A 26 -3.74 -26.03 8.51
CA GLY A 26 -4.97 -25.74 7.76
C GLY A 26 -5.03 -26.45 6.40
N ASN A 27 -3.90 -26.51 5.68
CA ASN A 27 -3.78 -27.20 4.38
C ASN A 27 -3.98 -28.73 4.50
N ILE A 28 -3.52 -29.35 5.60
CA ILE A 28 -3.56 -30.81 5.78
C ILE A 28 -4.63 -31.30 6.76
N GLU A 29 -5.27 -30.41 7.52
CA GLU A 29 -6.09 -30.73 8.71
C GLU A 29 -7.18 -31.75 8.37
N LYS A 30 -7.94 -31.49 7.31
CA LYS A 30 -9.02 -32.38 6.88
C LYS A 30 -8.50 -33.77 6.48
N ASN A 31 -7.39 -33.85 5.75
CA ASN A 31 -6.77 -35.13 5.37
C ASN A 31 -6.24 -35.88 6.61
N LEU A 32 -5.61 -35.15 7.53
CA LEU A 32 -4.99 -35.69 8.73
C LEU A 32 -6.03 -36.27 9.69
N LEU A 33 -7.13 -35.54 9.91
CA LEU A 33 -8.24 -35.98 10.77
C LEU A 33 -9.07 -37.09 10.14
N ALA A 34 -9.24 -37.11 8.81
CA ALA A 34 -9.87 -38.23 8.12
C ALA A 34 -9.06 -39.53 8.30
N SER A 35 -7.74 -39.45 8.15
CA SER A 35 -6.85 -40.59 8.40
C SER A 35 -6.92 -41.08 9.86
N LEU A 36 -7.08 -40.16 10.82
CA LEU A 36 -7.27 -40.50 12.22
C LEU A 36 -8.62 -41.21 12.48
N ALA A 37 -9.71 -40.74 11.89
CA ALA A 37 -11.04 -41.34 12.03
C ALA A 37 -11.15 -42.74 11.38
N GLU A 38 -10.27 -43.06 10.42
CA GLU A 38 -10.14 -44.42 9.89
C GLU A 38 -9.57 -45.38 10.94
N GLU A 39 -8.56 -44.94 11.70
CA GLU A 39 -7.87 -45.72 12.74
C GLU A 39 -8.62 -45.75 14.09
N ASP A 40 -9.20 -44.64 14.52
CA ASP A 40 -9.92 -44.48 15.79
C ASP A 40 -11.40 -44.14 15.55
N LYS A 41 -12.27 -45.15 15.68
CA LYS A 41 -13.73 -45.00 15.49
C LYS A 41 -14.42 -44.18 16.57
N THR A 42 -13.75 -43.88 17.68
CA THR A 42 -14.32 -43.02 18.74
C THR A 42 -14.17 -41.53 18.42
N PHE A 43 -13.25 -41.19 17.51
CA PHE A 43 -13.02 -39.84 17.06
C PHE A 43 -13.99 -39.44 15.94
N ASN A 44 -14.77 -38.37 16.17
CA ASN A 44 -15.76 -37.84 15.22
C ASN A 44 -15.45 -36.39 14.82
N GLY A 45 -14.19 -35.96 14.95
CA GLY A 45 -13.79 -34.60 14.60
C GLY A 45 -13.65 -34.41 13.09
N ASP A 46 -14.03 -33.23 12.60
CA ASP A 46 -13.96 -32.87 11.19
C ASP A 46 -13.16 -31.58 11.00
N GLY A 47 -12.20 -31.62 10.07
CA GLY A 47 -11.30 -30.50 9.81
C GLY A 47 -11.99 -29.26 9.24
N PHE A 48 -13.05 -29.41 8.43
CA PHE A 48 -13.79 -28.25 7.93
C PHE A 48 -14.66 -27.63 9.02
N ILE A 49 -15.28 -28.44 9.89
CA ILE A 49 -16.02 -27.92 11.04
C ILE A 49 -15.06 -27.17 11.99
N SER A 50 -13.88 -27.73 12.23
CA SER A 50 -12.82 -27.09 13.01
C SER A 50 -12.43 -25.73 12.41
N LEU A 51 -12.06 -25.70 11.13
CA LEU A 51 -11.66 -24.46 10.45
C LEU A 51 -12.79 -23.43 10.38
N ALA A 52 -14.02 -23.87 10.10
CA ALA A 52 -15.21 -23.01 10.11
C ALA A 52 -15.46 -22.42 11.50
N SER A 53 -15.27 -23.19 12.57
CA SER A 53 -15.42 -22.70 13.94
C SER A 53 -14.41 -21.60 14.27
N ILE A 54 -13.15 -21.77 13.83
CA ILE A 54 -12.09 -20.76 14.00
C ILE A 54 -12.48 -19.47 13.28
N TYR A 55 -12.83 -19.54 11.99
CA TYR A 55 -13.11 -18.35 11.20
C TYR A 55 -14.41 -17.63 11.58
N VAL A 56 -15.45 -18.36 11.98
CA VAL A 56 -16.69 -17.75 12.51
C VAL A 56 -16.38 -16.98 13.79
N VAL A 57 -15.67 -17.61 14.73
CA VAL A 57 -15.32 -16.96 16.00
C VAL A 57 -14.36 -15.79 15.76
N PHE A 58 -13.39 -15.94 14.86
CA PHE A 58 -12.50 -14.86 14.43
C PHE A 58 -13.27 -13.65 13.90
N ALA A 59 -14.24 -13.87 13.00
CA ALA A 59 -15.05 -12.80 12.43
C ALA A 59 -15.83 -12.00 13.51
N PHE A 60 -16.46 -12.69 14.47
CA PHE A 60 -17.14 -12.01 15.57
C PHE A 60 -16.15 -11.35 16.55
N SER A 61 -15.01 -11.99 16.82
CA SER A 61 -14.01 -11.50 17.78
C SER A 61 -13.27 -10.26 17.27
N ASN A 62 -13.21 -10.03 15.95
CA ASN A 62 -12.64 -8.81 15.37
C ASN A 62 -13.32 -7.53 15.87
N TRP A 63 -14.59 -7.59 16.28
CA TRP A 63 -15.30 -6.46 16.89
C TRP A 63 -14.84 -6.14 18.31
N LEU A 64 -14.22 -7.12 18.99
CA LEU A 64 -13.75 -7.01 20.37
C LEU A 64 -12.23 -6.81 20.46
N ALA A 65 -11.48 -7.21 19.42
CA ALA A 65 -10.02 -7.17 19.43
C ALA A 65 -9.43 -5.77 19.72
N PRO A 66 -9.92 -4.65 19.14
CA PRO A 66 -9.43 -3.31 19.51
C PRO A 66 -9.60 -3.00 21.00
N SER A 67 -10.71 -3.45 21.60
CA SER A 67 -10.98 -3.27 23.03
C SER A 67 -9.98 -4.05 23.89
N ILE A 68 -9.66 -5.29 23.51
CA ILE A 68 -8.68 -6.12 24.20
C ILE A 68 -7.28 -5.48 24.14
N LEU A 69 -6.89 -4.94 22.98
CA LEU A 69 -5.61 -4.27 22.79
C LEU A 69 -5.50 -2.97 23.57
N ALA A 70 -6.56 -2.16 23.61
CA ALA A 70 -6.58 -0.92 24.37
C ALA A 70 -6.31 -1.15 25.87
N VAL A 71 -6.65 -2.34 26.37
CA VAL A 71 -6.45 -2.75 27.75
C VAL A 71 -5.08 -3.37 27.97
N THR A 72 -4.75 -4.39 27.18
CA THR A 72 -3.57 -5.24 27.44
C THR A 72 -2.28 -4.68 26.83
N GLY A 73 -2.41 -3.80 25.84
CA GLY A 73 -1.30 -3.27 25.06
C GLY A 73 -0.79 -4.27 24.01
N PRO A 74 -0.35 -3.78 22.84
CA PRO A 74 -0.11 -4.63 21.66
C PRO A 74 0.94 -5.72 21.88
N ARG A 75 1.98 -5.46 22.68
CA ARG A 75 3.03 -6.44 22.99
C ARG A 75 2.52 -7.64 23.79
N ILE A 76 1.69 -7.40 24.81
CA ILE A 76 1.16 -8.49 25.63
C ILE A 76 0.06 -9.21 24.86
N SER A 77 -0.78 -8.47 24.13
CA SER A 77 -1.82 -9.05 23.27
C SER A 77 -1.23 -10.05 22.27
N ILE A 78 -0.18 -9.65 21.53
CA ILE A 78 0.40 -10.51 20.48
C ILE A 78 1.05 -11.77 21.06
N ILE A 79 1.75 -11.68 22.19
CA ILE A 79 2.40 -12.83 22.85
C ILE A 79 1.35 -13.77 23.43
N SER A 80 0.41 -13.24 24.22
CA SER A 80 -0.62 -14.04 24.89
C SER A 80 -1.54 -14.75 23.89
N ALA A 81 -1.89 -14.08 22.80
CA ALA A 81 -2.73 -14.67 21.77
C ALA A 81 -1.97 -15.69 20.90
N SER A 82 -0.66 -15.51 20.68
CA SER A 82 0.18 -16.50 19.97
C SER A 82 0.31 -17.84 20.71
N LEU A 83 0.15 -17.86 22.03
CA LEU A 83 0.12 -19.11 22.81
C LEU A 83 -1.03 -20.03 22.38
N PHE A 84 -2.17 -19.47 21.96
CA PHE A 84 -3.31 -20.26 21.50
C PHE A 84 -3.08 -20.93 20.15
N PHE A 85 -2.23 -20.37 19.28
CA PHE A 85 -1.78 -21.05 18.06
C PHE A 85 -0.94 -22.29 18.39
N SER A 86 -0.04 -22.16 19.37
CA SER A 86 0.77 -23.27 19.87
C SER A 86 -0.09 -24.32 20.58
N LEU A 87 -1.08 -23.91 21.36
CA LEU A 87 -2.04 -24.81 21.99
C LEU A 87 -2.87 -25.56 20.94
N PHE A 88 -3.38 -24.85 19.92
CA PHE A 88 -4.18 -25.45 18.87
C PHE A 88 -3.40 -26.49 18.06
N THR A 89 -2.12 -26.28 17.78
CA THR A 89 -1.29 -27.31 17.13
C THR A 89 -1.00 -28.48 18.07
N PHE A 90 -0.73 -28.22 19.35
CA PHE A 90 -0.47 -29.25 20.34
C PHE A 90 -1.65 -30.20 20.59
N ILE A 91 -2.90 -29.72 20.51
CA ILE A 91 -4.06 -30.58 20.79
C ILE A 91 -4.21 -31.74 19.81
N PHE A 92 -3.60 -31.69 18.62
CA PHE A 92 -3.64 -32.78 17.63
C PHE A 92 -2.92 -34.05 18.10
N PHE A 93 -2.14 -33.98 19.19
CA PHE A 93 -1.63 -35.17 19.88
C PHE A 93 -2.73 -35.95 20.63
N PHE A 94 -3.85 -35.31 20.95
CA PHE A 94 -4.97 -35.91 21.65
C PHE A 94 -6.10 -36.22 20.66
N THR A 95 -6.61 -37.44 20.70
CA THR A 95 -7.72 -37.88 19.84
C THR A 95 -9.08 -37.48 20.42
N SER A 96 -9.29 -36.19 20.66
CA SER A 96 -10.51 -35.66 21.28
C SER A 96 -11.20 -34.60 20.44
N THR A 97 -12.42 -34.93 19.99
CA THR A 97 -13.28 -34.00 19.23
C THR A 97 -13.67 -32.76 20.05
N TRP A 98 -13.91 -32.92 21.35
CA TRP A 98 -14.22 -31.78 22.23
C TRP A 98 -13.04 -30.82 22.38
N LEU A 99 -11.83 -31.35 22.53
CA LEU A 99 -10.63 -30.51 22.60
C LEU A 99 -10.37 -29.80 21.27
N LEU A 100 -10.56 -30.48 20.13
CA LEU A 100 -10.42 -29.89 18.80
C LEU A 100 -11.26 -28.62 18.63
N TYR A 101 -12.57 -28.73 18.83
CA TYR A 101 -13.47 -27.59 18.61
C TYR A 101 -13.33 -26.51 19.69
N THR A 102 -13.08 -26.90 20.95
CA THR A 102 -12.86 -25.90 22.03
C THR A 102 -11.60 -25.10 21.78
N ALA A 103 -10.51 -25.75 21.36
CA ALA A 103 -9.28 -25.05 21.00
C ALA A 103 -9.46 -24.19 19.73
N GLY A 104 -10.24 -24.65 18.76
CA GLY A 104 -10.59 -23.87 17.56
C GLY A 104 -11.33 -22.57 17.91
N VAL A 105 -12.32 -22.62 18.80
CA VAL A 105 -13.01 -21.42 19.30
C VAL A 105 -12.04 -20.45 19.97
N LEU A 106 -11.19 -20.95 20.88
CA LEU A 106 -10.20 -20.12 21.56
C LEU A 106 -9.19 -19.51 20.58
N LEU A 107 -8.78 -20.28 19.57
CA LEU A 107 -7.90 -19.81 18.52
C LEU A 107 -8.56 -18.71 17.68
N GLY A 108 -9.85 -18.81 17.36
CA GLY A 108 -10.57 -17.76 16.64
C GLY A 108 -10.54 -16.41 17.37
N ILE A 109 -10.74 -16.43 18.70
CA ILE A 109 -10.61 -15.22 19.54
C ILE A 109 -9.17 -14.69 19.50
N ALA A 110 -8.20 -15.59 19.68
CA ALA A 110 -6.79 -15.24 19.69
C ALA A 110 -6.32 -14.68 18.33
N ALA A 111 -6.77 -15.24 17.22
CA ALA A 111 -6.43 -14.76 15.87
C ALA A 111 -6.86 -13.30 15.66
N ALA A 112 -8.05 -12.91 16.15
CA ALA A 112 -8.52 -11.53 16.08
C ALA A 112 -7.57 -10.57 16.83
N VAL A 113 -7.12 -10.99 18.01
CA VAL A 113 -6.20 -10.23 18.84
C VAL A 113 -4.80 -10.16 18.22
N VAL A 114 -4.28 -11.28 17.70
CA VAL A 114 -2.95 -11.38 17.04
C VAL A 114 -2.87 -10.42 15.85
N TRP A 115 -3.81 -10.49 14.91
CA TRP A 115 -3.80 -9.67 13.70
C TRP A 115 -4.04 -8.18 14.00
N THR A 116 -4.94 -7.86 14.92
CA THR A 116 -5.14 -6.48 15.35
C THR A 116 -3.86 -5.93 16.00
N ALA A 117 -3.19 -6.74 16.84
CA ALA A 117 -1.96 -6.32 17.51
C ALA A 117 -0.83 -6.09 16.51
N GLN A 118 -0.67 -6.98 15.53
CA GLN A 118 0.30 -6.82 14.45
C GLN A 118 0.11 -5.50 13.70
N GLY A 119 -1.12 -5.14 13.33
CA GLY A 119 -1.40 -3.89 12.64
C GLY A 119 -0.95 -2.67 13.47
N VAL A 120 -1.21 -2.69 14.78
CA VAL A 120 -0.79 -1.64 15.72
C VAL A 120 0.73 -1.60 15.93
N ILE A 121 1.40 -2.76 16.00
CA ILE A 121 2.86 -2.80 16.14
C ILE A 121 3.51 -2.29 14.85
N LEU A 122 3.03 -2.75 13.70
CA LEU A 122 3.54 -2.34 12.40
C LEU A 122 3.41 -0.83 12.21
N SER A 123 2.26 -0.24 12.58
CA SER A 123 2.05 1.20 12.49
C SER A 123 2.90 2.00 13.48
N ARG A 124 3.06 1.54 14.74
CA ARG A 124 3.85 2.24 15.78
C ARG A 124 5.37 2.08 15.63
N CYS A 125 5.81 0.97 15.02
CA CYS A 125 7.22 0.70 14.71
C CYS A 125 7.60 1.07 13.28
N SER A 126 6.71 1.74 12.54
CA SER A 126 7.02 2.33 11.25
C SER A 126 6.67 3.81 11.26
N ASP A 127 7.28 4.54 10.34
CA ASP A 127 6.92 5.91 9.98
C ASP A 127 6.54 5.92 8.49
N SER A 128 6.13 7.08 7.97
CA SER A 128 5.79 7.25 6.55
C SER A 128 6.89 6.74 5.61
N GLU A 129 8.15 6.86 6.02
CA GLU A 129 9.32 6.48 5.23
C GLU A 129 9.57 4.97 5.19
N THR A 130 9.20 4.27 6.28
CA THR A 130 9.58 2.89 6.50
C THR A 130 8.41 1.92 6.49
N ILE A 131 7.16 2.39 6.52
CA ILE A 131 5.98 1.52 6.61
C ILE A 131 5.85 0.59 5.41
N ALA A 132 6.07 1.06 4.19
CA ALA A 132 6.03 0.22 3.00
C ALA A 132 7.13 -0.86 3.04
N ARG A 133 8.37 -0.47 3.35
CA ARG A 133 9.49 -1.40 3.51
C ARG A 133 9.25 -2.42 4.63
N ASN A 134 8.84 -1.95 5.81
CA ASN A 134 8.65 -2.78 7.00
C ASN A 134 7.46 -3.72 6.82
N SER A 135 6.37 -3.25 6.21
CA SER A 135 5.21 -4.06 5.83
C SER A 135 5.61 -5.10 4.79
N GLY A 136 6.33 -4.70 3.74
CA GLY A 136 6.84 -5.62 2.71
C GLY A 136 7.76 -6.70 3.28
N ILE A 137 8.69 -6.34 4.16
CA ILE A 137 9.56 -7.30 4.86
C ILE A 137 8.72 -8.26 5.70
N PHE A 138 7.76 -7.75 6.48
CA PHE A 138 6.87 -8.58 7.28
C PHE A 138 6.08 -9.56 6.41
N TRP A 139 5.48 -9.09 5.31
CA TRP A 139 4.69 -9.92 4.40
C TRP A 139 5.55 -10.97 3.69
N VAL A 140 6.74 -10.61 3.19
CA VAL A 140 7.67 -11.60 2.61
C VAL A 140 8.03 -12.67 3.63
N MET A 141 8.33 -12.30 4.88
CA MET A 141 8.64 -13.28 5.93
C MET A 141 7.42 -14.16 6.26
N TYR A 142 6.23 -13.56 6.30
CA TYR A 142 4.98 -14.29 6.50
C TYR A 142 4.73 -15.32 5.37
N GLU A 143 4.89 -14.95 4.09
CA GLU A 143 4.63 -15.88 2.98
C GLU A 143 5.66 -17.01 2.88
N LEU A 144 6.88 -16.82 3.38
CA LEU A 144 7.85 -17.92 3.48
C LEU A 144 7.34 -19.07 4.37
N SER A 145 6.33 -18.83 5.20
CA SER A 145 5.74 -19.85 6.05
C SER A 145 5.02 -20.96 5.27
N PHE A 146 4.47 -20.67 4.08
CA PHE A 146 3.94 -21.67 3.16
C PHE A 146 5.01 -22.63 2.63
N ILE A 147 6.28 -22.24 2.62
CA ILE A 147 7.36 -23.07 2.09
C ILE A 147 7.83 -24.09 3.14
N PHE A 148 8.20 -23.61 4.33
CA PHE A 148 8.91 -24.44 5.32
C PHE A 148 8.07 -25.61 5.84
N GLY A 149 6.80 -25.37 6.16
CA GLY A 149 5.95 -26.43 6.72
C GLY A 149 5.50 -27.43 5.66
N ASN A 150 5.23 -26.98 4.45
CA ASN A 150 4.87 -27.87 3.35
C ASN A 150 6.04 -28.70 2.82
N LEU A 151 7.30 -28.23 2.94
CA LEU A 151 8.48 -29.07 2.68
C LEU A 151 8.53 -30.31 3.58
N LEU A 152 8.17 -30.16 4.86
CA LEU A 152 8.06 -31.29 5.78
C LEU A 152 6.95 -32.24 5.35
N VAL A 153 5.79 -31.71 4.96
CA VAL A 153 4.66 -32.53 4.47
C VAL A 153 5.08 -33.38 3.28
N ILE A 154 5.82 -32.81 2.31
CA ILE A 154 6.34 -33.56 1.16
C ILE A 154 7.25 -34.70 1.62
N TYR A 155 8.13 -34.44 2.58
CA TYR A 155 9.07 -35.43 3.09
C TYR A 155 8.35 -36.58 3.82
N GLU A 156 7.45 -36.26 4.76
CA GLU A 156 6.78 -37.24 5.62
C GLU A 156 5.68 -38.02 4.89
N PHE A 157 5.03 -37.42 3.88
CA PHE A 157 3.95 -38.06 3.12
C PHE A 157 4.46 -38.70 1.82
N ARG A 158 5.77 -38.71 1.58
CA ARG A 158 6.39 -39.21 0.35
C ARG A 158 5.96 -40.65 0.05
N ASN A 159 5.42 -40.86 -1.14
CA ASN A 159 4.93 -42.16 -1.63
C ASN A 159 3.83 -42.80 -0.77
N LYS A 160 3.17 -42.06 0.12
CA LYS A 160 2.10 -42.58 0.98
C LYS A 160 0.75 -42.38 0.30
N LYS A 161 -0.05 -43.45 0.22
CA LYS A 161 -1.47 -43.37 -0.19
C LYS A 161 -2.40 -43.09 0.99
N HIS A 162 -1.98 -43.45 2.20
CA HIS A 162 -2.69 -43.24 3.46
C HIS A 162 -1.70 -42.68 4.49
N ILE A 163 -2.16 -41.76 5.36
CA ILE A 163 -1.29 -41.03 6.30
C ILE A 163 -1.24 -41.79 7.62
N ASP A 164 -0.20 -42.59 7.83
CA ASP A 164 -0.05 -43.38 9.06
C ASP A 164 0.19 -42.52 10.32
N ALA A 165 -0.05 -43.13 11.49
CA ALA A 165 0.11 -42.49 12.80
C ALA A 165 1.51 -41.92 13.06
N SER A 166 2.59 -42.51 12.51
CA SER A 166 3.94 -41.99 12.68
C SER A 166 4.11 -40.67 11.95
N ALA A 167 3.73 -40.61 10.67
CA ALA A 167 3.75 -39.39 9.88
C ALA A 167 2.90 -38.29 10.51
N ARG A 168 1.70 -38.60 10.99
CA ARG A 168 0.85 -37.59 11.68
C ARG A 168 1.57 -37.01 12.90
N LYS A 169 2.14 -37.86 13.76
CA LYS A 169 2.84 -37.41 14.98
C LYS A 169 4.11 -36.62 14.66
N GLN A 170 4.87 -37.00 13.63
CA GLN A 170 6.08 -36.28 13.20
C GLN A 170 5.74 -34.89 12.66
N VAL A 171 4.75 -34.79 11.78
CA VAL A 171 4.30 -33.50 11.23
C VAL A 171 3.74 -32.61 12.35
N VAL A 172 2.78 -33.10 13.14
CA VAL A 172 2.19 -32.32 14.25
C VAL A 172 3.26 -31.90 15.26
N GLY A 173 4.22 -32.78 15.58
CA GLY A 173 5.31 -32.46 16.49
C GLY A 173 6.20 -31.34 15.98
N PHE A 174 6.62 -31.39 14.72
CA PHE A 174 7.42 -30.31 14.13
C PHE A 174 6.65 -28.99 14.10
N LEU A 175 5.38 -29.00 13.64
CA LEU A 175 4.57 -27.79 13.57
C LEU A 175 4.34 -27.19 14.96
N THR A 176 4.10 -28.02 15.97
CA THR A 176 3.96 -27.58 17.37
C THR A 176 5.25 -26.93 17.87
N VAL A 177 6.41 -27.57 17.65
CA VAL A 177 7.71 -27.01 18.04
C VAL A 177 7.97 -25.68 17.33
N SER A 178 7.67 -25.60 16.03
CA SER A 178 7.82 -24.36 15.25
C SER A 178 6.94 -23.24 15.80
N SER A 179 5.67 -23.51 16.10
CA SER A 179 4.75 -22.54 16.71
C SER A 179 5.22 -22.07 18.09
N ILE A 180 5.73 -22.99 18.92
CA ILE A 180 6.28 -22.65 20.24
C ILE A 180 7.51 -21.77 20.09
N LEU A 181 8.45 -22.12 19.20
CA LEU A 181 9.64 -21.30 18.93
C LEU A 181 9.27 -19.91 18.38
N GLY A 182 8.27 -19.84 17.50
CA GLY A 182 7.73 -18.58 17.00
C GLY A 182 7.15 -17.74 18.13
N THR A 183 6.34 -18.33 19.02
CA THR A 183 5.77 -17.64 20.18
C THR A 183 6.85 -17.16 21.15
N LEU A 184 7.86 -17.99 21.42
CA LEU A 184 9.00 -17.64 22.27
C LEU A 184 9.82 -16.49 21.67
N SER A 185 9.98 -16.46 20.35
CA SER A 185 10.70 -15.38 19.67
C SER A 185 10.05 -14.01 19.87
N LEU A 186 8.71 -13.95 19.98
CA LEU A 186 7.98 -12.71 20.20
C LEU A 186 8.26 -12.07 21.57
N PHE A 187 8.78 -12.82 22.54
CA PHE A 187 9.25 -12.23 23.81
C PHE A 187 10.42 -11.26 23.61
N ALA A 188 11.19 -11.42 22.51
CA ALA A 188 12.28 -10.52 22.13
C ALA A 188 11.81 -9.18 21.56
N LEU A 189 10.49 -8.97 21.41
CA LEU A 189 9.92 -7.65 21.11
C LEU A 189 10.32 -6.67 22.21
N ARG A 190 10.84 -5.51 21.82
CA ARG A 190 11.21 -4.42 22.73
C ARG A 190 9.99 -3.57 23.07
N SER A 191 10.19 -2.55 23.90
CA SER A 191 9.16 -1.56 24.19
C SER A 191 8.61 -0.98 22.90
N ILE A 192 7.29 -0.96 22.77
CA ILE A 192 6.58 -0.46 21.60
C ILE A 192 6.25 0.99 21.88
N PRO A 193 6.65 1.95 21.02
CA PRO A 193 6.34 3.36 21.22
C PRO A 193 4.85 3.56 21.49
N LYS A 194 4.51 4.44 22.44
CA LYS A 194 3.13 4.91 22.58
C LYS A 194 2.78 5.77 21.37
N ASP A 195 1.49 5.84 21.01
CA ASP A 195 1.05 6.64 19.88
C ASP A 195 1.45 8.10 20.08
N THR A 196 2.42 8.58 19.31
CA THR A 196 2.70 10.03 19.18
C THR A 196 1.60 10.76 18.42
N PHE A 197 0.68 10.02 17.78
CA PHE A 197 -0.43 10.58 17.01
C PHE A 197 -1.69 10.90 17.84
N ASN A 198 -1.83 10.32 19.04
CA ASN A 198 -3.00 10.49 19.90
C ASN A 198 -2.69 11.19 21.23
N SER A 199 -1.44 11.63 21.48
CA SER A 199 -1.09 12.29 22.75
C SER A 199 -1.92 13.55 23.00
N ASP A 200 -2.36 14.24 21.95
CA ASP A 200 -3.15 15.46 22.08
C ASP A 200 -4.67 15.19 22.22
N GLU A 201 -5.18 14.05 21.72
CA GLU A 201 -6.57 13.61 21.96
C GLU A 201 -6.74 12.89 23.32
N GLU A 202 -5.71 12.17 23.79
CA GLU A 202 -5.71 11.57 25.13
C GLU A 202 -5.71 12.64 26.23
N LEU A 203 -5.26 13.87 25.94
CA LEU A 203 -5.31 15.00 26.86
C LEU A 203 -6.70 15.66 26.97
N GLN A 204 -7.66 15.31 26.10
CA GLN A 204 -9.00 15.94 26.07
C GLN A 204 -10.18 14.99 26.27
N GLN A 205 -9.99 13.67 26.32
CA GLN A 205 -11.06 12.76 26.70
C GLN A 205 -11.21 12.70 28.22
N PRO A 206 -12.44 12.73 28.78
CA PRO A 206 -12.64 12.40 30.18
C PRO A 206 -11.99 11.05 30.47
N GLU A 207 -11.53 10.76 31.69
CA GLU A 207 -11.09 9.42 32.08
C GLU A 207 -12.25 8.42 31.91
N LEU A 208 -12.44 7.90 30.69
CA LEU A 208 -13.43 6.88 30.42
C LEU A 208 -13.00 5.64 31.18
N SER A 209 -13.93 5.08 31.94
CA SER A 209 -13.77 3.78 32.56
C SER A 209 -13.42 2.72 31.50
N PHE A 210 -12.79 1.63 31.94
CA PHE A 210 -12.44 0.47 31.11
C PHE A 210 -13.54 0.07 30.10
N LEU A 211 -14.79 0.03 30.56
CA LEU A 211 -15.95 -0.35 29.76
C LEU A 211 -16.33 0.72 28.72
N GLY A 212 -16.11 2.00 29.07
CA GLY A 212 -16.39 3.12 28.18
C GLY A 212 -15.50 3.11 26.93
N ARG A 213 -14.19 2.84 27.09
CA ARG A 213 -13.25 2.75 25.95
C ARG A 213 -13.63 1.62 24.99
N ALA A 214 -13.97 0.45 25.54
CA ALA A 214 -14.39 -0.70 24.74
C ALA A 214 -15.70 -0.45 23.96
N TRP A 215 -16.70 0.16 24.62
CA TRP A 215 -17.98 0.47 23.99
C TRP A 215 -17.88 1.51 22.87
N SER A 216 -17.06 2.54 23.07
CA SER A 216 -16.81 3.56 22.06
C SER A 216 -16.25 2.97 20.77
N ALA A 217 -15.22 2.11 20.88
CA ALA A 217 -14.61 1.45 19.72
C ALA A 217 -15.62 0.57 18.95
N PHE A 218 -16.44 -0.21 19.68
CA PHE A 218 -17.48 -1.05 19.08
C PHE A 218 -18.52 -0.24 18.30
N ARG A 219 -19.00 0.86 18.89
CA ARG A 219 -20.01 1.73 18.27
C ARG A 219 -19.52 2.33 16.96
N THR A 220 -18.27 2.77 16.91
CA THR A 220 -17.65 3.33 15.69
C THR A 220 -17.56 2.28 14.58
N ALA A 221 -17.16 1.05 14.90
CA ALA A 221 -17.12 -0.06 13.94
C ALA A 221 -18.51 -0.36 13.34
N ALA A 222 -19.55 -0.37 14.18
CA ALA A 222 -20.93 -0.58 13.74
C ALA A 222 -21.42 0.51 12.77
N GLN A 223 -21.07 1.77 13.02
CA GLN A 223 -21.46 2.89 12.16
C GLN A 223 -20.80 2.83 10.79
N LEU A 224 -19.52 2.45 10.73
CA LEU A 224 -18.77 2.25 9.47
C LEU A 224 -19.38 1.15 8.60
N PHE A 225 -19.84 0.06 9.21
CA PHE A 225 -20.39 -1.10 8.51
C PHE A 225 -21.64 -0.78 7.66
N VAL A 226 -22.45 0.20 8.08
CA VAL A 226 -23.72 0.57 7.42
C VAL A 226 -23.52 1.62 6.32
N THR A 227 -22.30 2.11 6.11
CA THR A 227 -22.02 3.10 5.06
C THR A 227 -22.16 2.49 3.67
N ARG A 228 -22.63 3.28 2.69
CA ARG A 228 -22.85 2.83 1.31
C ARG A 228 -21.59 2.24 0.67
N ASP A 229 -20.44 2.85 0.91
CA ASP A 229 -19.17 2.39 0.35
C ASP A 229 -18.75 1.04 0.95
N MET A 230 -18.96 0.85 2.26
CA MET A 230 -18.70 -0.42 2.93
C MET A 230 -19.66 -1.52 2.45
N LEU A 231 -20.93 -1.19 2.19
CA LEU A 231 -21.89 -2.12 1.61
C LEU A 231 -21.51 -2.57 0.19
N LEU A 232 -20.91 -1.69 -0.62
CA LEU A 232 -20.38 -2.07 -1.94
C LEU A 232 -19.12 -2.93 -1.81
N LEU A 233 -18.20 -2.56 -0.91
CA LEU A 233 -16.97 -3.32 -0.64
C LEU A 233 -17.25 -4.70 -0.03
N ASN A 234 -18.36 -4.87 0.69
CA ASN A 234 -18.76 -6.16 1.26
C ASN A 234 -18.86 -7.25 0.18
N VAL A 235 -19.23 -6.92 -1.06
CA VAL A 235 -19.25 -7.91 -2.16
C VAL A 235 -17.83 -8.45 -2.41
N THR A 236 -16.86 -7.54 -2.49
CA THR A 236 -15.45 -7.89 -2.66
C THR A 236 -14.90 -8.63 -1.43
N PHE A 237 -15.24 -8.19 -0.21
CA PHE A 237 -14.80 -8.87 1.02
C PHE A 237 -15.39 -10.27 1.18
N ILE A 238 -16.63 -10.48 0.76
CA ILE A 238 -17.24 -11.81 0.70
C ILE A 238 -16.45 -12.67 -0.29
N TYR A 239 -16.14 -12.14 -1.48
CA TYR A 239 -15.34 -12.87 -2.46
C TYR A 239 -13.94 -13.22 -1.94
N THR A 240 -13.21 -12.26 -1.35
CA THR A 240 -11.88 -12.53 -0.80
C THR A 240 -11.94 -13.51 0.37
N GLY A 241 -12.95 -13.44 1.23
CA GLY A 241 -13.17 -14.44 2.28
C GLY A 241 -13.43 -15.85 1.73
N LEU A 242 -14.21 -15.97 0.65
CA LEU A 242 -14.43 -17.24 -0.04
C LEU A 242 -13.14 -17.76 -0.69
N LEU A 243 -12.35 -16.87 -1.31
CA LEU A 243 -11.05 -17.19 -1.89
C LEU A 243 -10.08 -17.69 -0.82
N THR A 244 -9.91 -16.96 0.29
CA THR A 244 -9.06 -17.39 1.41
C THR A 244 -9.48 -18.77 1.90
N THR A 245 -10.78 -19.00 2.08
CA THR A 245 -11.31 -20.31 2.51
C THR A 245 -10.95 -21.43 1.52
N PHE A 246 -11.08 -21.14 0.21
CA PHE A 246 -10.71 -22.08 -0.83
C PHE A 246 -9.21 -22.44 -0.78
N VAL A 247 -8.35 -21.42 -0.72
CA VAL A 247 -6.89 -21.56 -0.77
C VAL A 247 -6.35 -22.26 0.48
N THR A 248 -6.72 -21.79 1.67
CA THR A 248 -6.06 -22.19 2.92
C THR A 248 -6.57 -23.52 3.49
N GLY A 249 -7.76 -23.96 3.12
CA GLY A 249 -8.39 -25.14 3.74
C GLY A 249 -8.99 -26.15 2.77
N LEU A 250 -9.61 -25.70 1.67
CA LEU A 250 -10.35 -26.59 0.78
C LEU A 250 -9.46 -27.23 -0.28
N TYR A 251 -8.56 -26.47 -0.90
CA TYR A 251 -7.84 -26.91 -2.08
C TYR A 251 -6.89 -28.10 -1.82
N GLY A 252 -6.08 -28.02 -0.75
CA GLY A 252 -5.23 -29.13 -0.31
C GLY A 252 -6.01 -30.39 0.05
N ALA A 253 -7.22 -30.24 0.62
CA ALA A 253 -8.12 -31.35 0.92
C ALA A 253 -8.59 -32.07 -0.36
N ILE A 254 -9.09 -31.31 -1.35
CA ILE A 254 -9.58 -31.86 -2.63
C ILE A 254 -8.47 -32.63 -3.35
N VAL A 255 -7.28 -32.04 -3.46
CA VAL A 255 -6.13 -32.68 -4.11
C VAL A 255 -5.73 -33.94 -3.34
N GLY A 256 -5.66 -33.84 -2.00
CA GLY A 256 -5.31 -34.97 -1.13
C GLY A 256 -6.27 -36.15 -1.23
N PHE A 257 -7.57 -35.91 -1.31
CA PHE A 257 -8.60 -36.96 -1.38
C PHE A 257 -8.79 -37.58 -2.77
N THR A 258 -8.16 -37.02 -3.82
CA THR A 258 -8.25 -37.56 -5.18
C THR A 258 -7.23 -38.68 -5.40
N LYS A 259 -7.61 -39.94 -5.13
CA LYS A 259 -6.69 -41.09 -5.10
C LYS A 259 -5.96 -41.37 -6.42
N LYS A 260 -6.61 -41.10 -7.55
CA LYS A 260 -6.05 -41.31 -8.90
C LYS A 260 -5.06 -40.24 -9.34
N LEU A 261 -4.94 -39.12 -8.61
CA LEU A 261 -4.09 -38.00 -8.99
C LEU A 261 -2.63 -38.24 -8.62
N ALA A 262 -2.35 -38.49 -7.34
CA ALA A 262 -1.01 -38.67 -6.81
C ALA A 262 -1.04 -39.28 -5.39
N THR A 263 0.14 -39.55 -4.85
CA THR A 263 0.35 -39.81 -3.42
C THR A 263 0.19 -38.54 -2.58
N LYS A 264 0.01 -38.69 -1.26
CA LYS A 264 -0.40 -37.60 -0.35
C LYS A 264 0.64 -36.47 -0.21
N ASP A 265 1.89 -36.66 -0.65
CA ASP A 265 2.92 -35.61 -0.72
C ASP A 265 2.55 -34.46 -1.66
N ILE A 266 1.64 -34.68 -2.61
CA ILE A 266 1.11 -33.61 -3.47
C ILE A 266 0.48 -32.45 -2.68
N ILE A 267 -0.06 -32.71 -1.48
CA ILE A 267 -0.69 -31.70 -0.64
C ILE A 267 0.35 -30.63 -0.23
N GLY A 268 1.57 -31.07 0.10
CA GLY A 268 2.68 -30.17 0.38
C GLY A 268 3.17 -29.44 -0.88
N MET A 269 3.22 -30.12 -2.04
CA MET A 269 3.59 -29.45 -3.30
C MET A 269 2.62 -28.33 -3.66
N VAL A 270 1.31 -28.52 -3.44
CA VAL A 270 0.28 -27.49 -3.63
C VAL A 270 0.53 -26.29 -2.73
N GLY A 271 0.81 -26.50 -1.44
CA GLY A 271 1.11 -25.41 -0.51
C GLY A 271 2.33 -24.58 -0.93
N ILE A 272 3.39 -25.23 -1.41
CA ILE A 272 4.58 -24.54 -1.95
C ILE A 272 4.22 -23.75 -3.23
N CYS A 273 3.41 -24.32 -4.13
CA CYS A 273 3.00 -23.63 -5.35
C CYS A 273 2.14 -22.40 -5.07
N ILE A 274 1.25 -22.43 -4.07
CA ILE A 274 0.47 -21.26 -3.62
C ILE A 274 1.42 -20.14 -3.17
N GLY A 275 2.31 -20.43 -2.21
CA GLY A 275 3.25 -19.43 -1.70
C GLY A 275 4.22 -18.90 -2.78
N ALA A 276 4.67 -19.76 -3.70
CA ALA A 276 5.46 -19.33 -4.85
C ALA A 276 4.66 -18.39 -5.78
N GLY A 277 3.37 -18.67 -5.96
CA GLY A 277 2.44 -17.82 -6.70
C GLY A 277 2.30 -16.44 -6.09
N GLU A 278 2.08 -16.35 -4.78
CA GLU A 278 1.95 -15.07 -4.05
C GLU A 278 3.21 -14.21 -4.18
N VAL A 279 4.39 -14.81 -4.00
CA VAL A 279 5.67 -14.11 -4.16
C VAL A 279 5.87 -13.61 -5.60
N VAL A 280 5.54 -14.43 -6.60
CA VAL A 280 5.66 -14.04 -8.01
C VAL A 280 4.63 -12.96 -8.37
N GLY A 281 3.39 -13.09 -7.92
CA GLY A 281 2.31 -12.14 -8.17
C GLY A 281 2.61 -10.78 -7.57
N GLY A 282 3.12 -10.72 -6.35
CA GLY A 282 3.53 -9.45 -5.71
C GLY A 282 4.67 -8.76 -6.46
N CYS A 283 5.69 -9.52 -6.86
CA CYS A 283 6.80 -9.03 -7.68
C CYS A 283 6.32 -8.54 -9.07
N ALA A 284 5.44 -9.31 -9.72
CA ALA A 284 4.93 -9.01 -11.06
C ALA A 284 4.00 -7.80 -11.05
N ALA A 285 3.06 -7.71 -10.10
CA ALA A 285 2.20 -6.54 -9.92
C ALA A 285 3.04 -5.27 -9.74
N THR A 286 4.08 -5.33 -8.91
CA THR A 286 5.03 -4.23 -8.69
C THR A 286 5.79 -3.86 -9.98
N TYR A 287 6.22 -4.84 -10.78
CA TYR A 287 6.98 -4.60 -12.01
C TYR A 287 6.13 -4.10 -13.19
N PHE A 288 4.90 -4.58 -13.32
CA PHE A 288 4.00 -4.26 -14.44
C PHE A 288 3.13 -3.03 -14.18
N ALA A 289 2.82 -2.69 -12.92
CA ALA A 289 2.03 -1.50 -12.56
C ALA A 289 2.55 -0.18 -13.18
N PRO A 290 3.87 0.08 -13.26
CA PRO A 290 4.40 1.27 -13.94
C PRO A 290 4.25 1.23 -15.47
N LYS A 291 4.15 0.04 -16.07
CA LYS A 291 4.20 -0.16 -17.53
C LYS A 291 2.83 -0.14 -18.22
N ILE A 292 1.76 -0.38 -17.47
CA ILE A 292 0.38 -0.38 -17.99
C ILE A 292 -0.25 0.97 -17.63
N VAL A 293 -0.19 1.95 -18.53
CA VAL A 293 -0.71 3.31 -18.25
C VAL A 293 -2.24 3.36 -18.44
N ARG A 294 -2.91 4.06 -17.50
CA ARG A 294 -4.33 4.50 -17.44
C ARG A 294 -5.35 3.57 -16.78
N TYR A 295 -5.11 2.26 -16.74
CA TYR A 295 -5.98 1.28 -16.05
C TYR A 295 -5.16 0.23 -15.29
N ALA A 296 -3.94 0.56 -14.87
CA ALA A 296 -2.98 -0.42 -14.35
C ALA A 296 -3.55 -1.24 -13.19
N VAL A 297 -4.15 -0.57 -12.22
CA VAL A 297 -4.69 -1.20 -11.02
C VAL A 297 -5.91 -2.06 -11.35
N ASP A 298 -6.87 -1.51 -12.11
CA ASP A 298 -8.05 -2.26 -12.55
C ASP A 298 -7.67 -3.47 -13.41
N VAL A 299 -6.70 -3.33 -14.31
CA VAL A 299 -6.22 -4.42 -15.18
C VAL A 299 -5.46 -5.47 -14.39
N ILE A 300 -4.65 -5.07 -13.40
CA ILE A 300 -3.93 -6.02 -12.53
C ILE A 300 -4.91 -6.76 -11.62
N ILE A 301 -5.90 -6.07 -11.06
CA ILE A 301 -6.97 -6.69 -10.27
C ILE A 301 -7.81 -7.61 -11.16
N LEU A 302 -8.25 -7.17 -12.34
CA LEU A 302 -9.01 -7.98 -13.30
C LEU A 302 -8.19 -9.17 -13.83
N ALA A 303 -6.88 -9.02 -14.01
CA ALA A 303 -5.98 -10.12 -14.34
C ALA A 303 -5.90 -11.13 -13.19
N GLY A 304 -5.81 -10.66 -11.94
CA GLY A 304 -5.88 -11.51 -10.75
C GLY A 304 -7.20 -12.28 -10.68
N TYR A 305 -8.33 -11.60 -10.88
CA TYR A 305 -9.64 -12.26 -11.02
C TYR A 305 -9.68 -13.27 -12.17
N GLY A 306 -9.10 -12.92 -13.32
CA GLY A 306 -8.99 -13.81 -14.48
C GLY A 306 -8.18 -15.07 -14.17
N MET A 307 -7.10 -14.95 -13.41
CA MET A 307 -6.30 -16.08 -12.93
C MET A 307 -7.08 -16.96 -11.94
N HIS A 308 -7.86 -16.37 -11.03
CA HIS A 308 -8.76 -17.13 -10.15
C HIS A 308 -9.83 -17.87 -10.95
N MET A 309 -10.48 -17.23 -11.93
CA MET A 309 -11.48 -17.88 -12.77
C MET A 309 -10.89 -19.03 -13.59
N LEU A 310 -9.70 -18.83 -14.16
CA LEU A 310 -8.98 -19.89 -14.88
C LEU A 310 -8.63 -21.06 -13.94
N SER A 311 -8.13 -20.75 -12.73
CA SER A 311 -7.84 -21.75 -11.70
C SER A 311 -9.10 -22.57 -11.37
N PHE A 312 -10.22 -21.92 -11.04
CA PHE A 312 -11.46 -22.62 -10.68
C PHE A 312 -12.03 -23.46 -11.83
N ALA A 313 -11.93 -22.98 -13.07
CA ALA A 313 -12.33 -23.76 -14.25
C ALA A 313 -11.47 -25.02 -14.41
N LEU A 314 -10.14 -24.87 -14.32
CA LEU A 314 -9.21 -26.00 -14.42
C LEU A 314 -9.38 -26.99 -13.26
N VAL A 315 -9.65 -26.51 -12.05
CA VAL A 315 -9.99 -27.35 -10.89
C VAL A 315 -11.25 -28.16 -11.17
N THR A 316 -12.30 -27.54 -11.70
CA THR A 316 -13.55 -28.24 -12.04
C THR A 316 -13.31 -29.31 -13.12
N LEU A 317 -12.44 -29.04 -14.10
CA LEU A 317 -12.11 -30.00 -15.16
C LEU A 317 -11.23 -31.17 -14.68
N ASN A 318 -10.33 -30.91 -13.73
CA ASN A 318 -9.28 -31.84 -13.33
C ASN A 318 -9.59 -32.61 -12.04
N LEU A 319 -10.38 -32.06 -11.11
CA LEU A 319 -10.65 -32.64 -9.79
C LEU A 319 -12.14 -33.00 -9.63
N PRO A 320 -12.47 -34.15 -9.02
CA PRO A 320 -13.85 -34.63 -8.95
C PRO A 320 -14.67 -33.89 -7.88
N ASN A 321 -15.96 -33.69 -8.15
CA ASN A 321 -16.88 -32.97 -7.25
C ASN A 321 -17.06 -33.63 -5.87
N LYS A 322 -16.74 -34.92 -5.72
CA LYS A 322 -16.82 -35.63 -4.44
C LYS A 322 -15.56 -35.52 -3.60
N ALA A 323 -14.42 -35.11 -4.18
CA ALA A 323 -13.16 -35.00 -3.46
C ALA A 323 -13.17 -34.07 -2.24
N PRO A 324 -14.01 -33.02 -2.12
CA PRO A 324 -14.10 -32.28 -0.87
C PRO A 324 -14.45 -33.15 0.35
N PHE A 325 -15.32 -34.15 0.19
CA PHE A 325 -15.95 -34.82 1.33
C PHE A 325 -15.11 -35.97 1.91
N ALA A 326 -14.52 -36.78 1.04
CA ALA A 326 -13.74 -37.95 1.41
C ALA A 326 -12.88 -38.43 0.24
N ASP A 327 -11.95 -39.33 0.59
CA ASP A 327 -11.13 -40.11 -0.32
C ASP A 327 -11.97 -40.76 -1.44
N THR A 328 -11.69 -40.42 -2.70
CA THR A 328 -12.50 -40.84 -3.84
C THR A 328 -11.66 -41.36 -5.02
N ASP A 329 -12.21 -42.35 -5.71
CA ASP A 329 -11.71 -42.90 -6.98
C ASP A 329 -12.48 -42.33 -8.20
N ASP A 330 -13.43 -41.42 -7.94
CA ASP A 330 -14.16 -40.69 -8.97
C ASP A 330 -13.18 -39.83 -9.79
N VAL A 331 -13.53 -39.62 -11.05
CA VAL A 331 -12.79 -38.75 -11.97
C VAL A 331 -13.69 -37.58 -12.37
N SER A 332 -13.07 -36.47 -12.75
CA SER A 332 -13.77 -35.37 -13.40
C SER A 332 -13.74 -35.57 -14.92
N PHE A 333 -13.80 -34.48 -15.68
CA PHE A 333 -13.74 -34.49 -17.14
C PHE A 333 -12.39 -34.97 -17.69
N ILE A 334 -11.31 -34.84 -16.92
CA ILE A 334 -9.96 -35.33 -17.28
C ILE A 334 -9.67 -36.65 -16.56
N ASP A 335 -9.45 -37.72 -17.33
CA ASP A 335 -9.11 -39.06 -16.82
C ASP A 335 -7.83 -39.62 -17.50
N PRO A 336 -6.77 -39.97 -16.74
CA PRO A 336 -6.60 -39.71 -15.32
C PRO A 336 -6.35 -38.22 -15.04
N PRO A 337 -6.73 -37.72 -13.86
CA PRO A 337 -6.48 -36.34 -13.47
C PRO A 337 -4.96 -36.06 -13.46
N ARG A 338 -4.56 -34.85 -13.86
CA ARG A 338 -3.15 -34.51 -14.11
C ARG A 338 -2.57 -33.69 -12.96
N VAL A 339 -1.45 -34.15 -12.40
CA VAL A 339 -0.71 -33.49 -11.31
C VAL A 339 -0.32 -32.06 -11.66
N TRP A 340 0.23 -31.84 -12.86
CA TRP A 340 0.68 -30.50 -13.25
C TRP A 340 -0.46 -29.48 -13.33
N ILE A 341 -1.69 -29.89 -13.67
CA ILE A 341 -2.85 -29.00 -13.69
C ILE A 341 -3.20 -28.56 -12.26
N ALA A 342 -3.16 -29.49 -11.29
CA ALA A 342 -3.39 -29.15 -9.89
C ALA A 342 -2.32 -28.18 -9.35
N LEU A 343 -1.03 -28.41 -9.66
CA LEU A 343 0.05 -27.51 -9.26
C LEU A 343 -0.04 -26.14 -9.95
N LEU A 344 -0.47 -26.09 -11.22
CA LEU A 344 -0.70 -24.83 -11.92
C LEU A 344 -1.85 -24.03 -11.28
N CYS A 345 -2.95 -24.68 -10.92
CA CYS A 345 -4.07 -24.01 -10.25
C CYS A 345 -3.64 -23.44 -8.89
N ALA A 346 -2.86 -24.20 -8.11
CA ALA A 346 -2.26 -23.73 -6.86
C ALA A 346 -1.48 -22.42 -7.07
N PHE A 347 -0.58 -22.43 -8.06
CA PHE A 347 0.24 -21.26 -8.41
C PHE A 347 -0.58 -20.06 -8.88
N LEU A 348 -1.52 -20.27 -9.81
CA LEU A 348 -2.38 -19.21 -10.35
C LEU A 348 -3.24 -18.56 -9.26
N THR A 349 -3.67 -19.33 -8.26
CA THR A 349 -4.47 -18.81 -7.16
C THR A 349 -3.64 -17.93 -6.22
N GLY A 350 -2.38 -18.31 -5.94
CA GLY A 350 -1.46 -17.44 -5.22
C GLY A 350 -1.10 -16.15 -5.97
N VAL A 351 -0.88 -16.22 -7.30
CA VAL A 351 -0.58 -15.03 -8.11
C VAL A 351 -1.75 -14.04 -8.09
N GLY A 352 -2.99 -14.53 -8.21
CA GLY A 352 -4.16 -13.67 -8.27
C GLY A 352 -4.44 -12.90 -6.97
N ASP A 353 -4.10 -13.47 -5.81
CA ASP A 353 -4.26 -12.82 -4.51
C ASP A 353 -3.30 -11.63 -4.35
N ALA A 354 -2.03 -11.79 -4.75
CA ALA A 354 -1.00 -10.76 -4.61
C ALA A 354 -1.18 -9.54 -5.53
N CYS A 355 -2.06 -9.62 -6.53
CA CYS A 355 -2.36 -8.51 -7.45
C CYS A 355 -3.23 -7.38 -6.84
N ILE A 356 -3.68 -7.51 -5.59
CA ILE A 356 -4.66 -6.60 -4.97
C ILE A 356 -4.02 -5.39 -4.24
N HIS A 357 -2.67 -5.27 -4.18
CA HIS A 357 -1.97 -4.17 -3.50
C HIS A 357 -0.99 -3.41 -4.41
N ILE A 358 -1.29 -2.13 -4.74
CA ILE A 358 -0.36 -1.26 -5.49
C ILE A 358 -0.28 0.12 -4.81
N GLN A 359 0.95 0.58 -4.54
CA GLN A 359 1.28 1.93 -4.04
C GLN A 359 2.00 2.73 -5.14
N LEU A 360 1.88 4.07 -5.12
CA LEU A 360 2.59 4.96 -6.05
C LEU A 360 3.89 5.48 -5.42
N THR A 361 5.06 5.23 -6.00
CA THR A 361 6.31 5.85 -5.53
C THR A 361 6.63 7.14 -6.29
N ILE A 362 6.82 8.26 -5.57
CA ILE A 362 7.15 9.59 -6.10
C ILE A 362 8.58 10.03 -5.72
N ALA A 363 9.23 10.83 -6.56
CA ALA A 363 10.46 11.55 -6.25
C ALA A 363 10.33 13.06 -6.48
N LEU A 364 10.71 13.87 -5.49
CA LEU A 364 10.84 15.32 -5.61
C LEU A 364 12.32 15.70 -5.70
N LEU A 365 12.70 16.43 -6.75
CA LEU A 365 14.10 16.70 -7.07
C LEU A 365 14.44 18.16 -6.77
N GLN A 366 14.94 18.43 -5.57
CA GLN A 366 15.41 19.76 -5.18
C GLN A 366 16.82 19.98 -5.72
N LEU A 367 16.92 20.73 -6.82
CA LEU A 367 18.17 20.90 -7.58
C LEU A 367 18.62 22.37 -7.59
N PRO A 368 19.95 22.63 -7.55
CA PRO A 368 20.47 23.97 -7.80
C PRO A 368 20.26 24.35 -9.26
N VAL A 369 20.03 25.64 -9.52
CA VAL A 369 19.81 26.18 -10.85
C VAL A 369 20.91 27.20 -11.15
N CYS A 370 21.60 27.04 -12.28
CA CYS A 370 22.60 27.99 -12.77
C CYS A 370 22.11 28.72 -14.03
N ASN A 371 22.96 29.57 -14.61
CA ASN A 371 22.66 30.37 -15.80
C ASN A 371 22.85 29.64 -17.14
N ASP A 372 23.10 28.33 -17.12
CA ASP A 372 23.25 27.48 -18.29
C ASP A 372 22.16 26.39 -18.35
N VAL A 373 21.31 26.49 -19.37
CA VAL A 373 20.17 25.58 -19.58
C VAL A 373 20.64 24.14 -19.76
N ALA A 374 21.70 23.92 -20.54
CA ALA A 374 22.19 22.58 -20.82
C ALA A 374 22.67 21.88 -19.53
N THR A 375 23.42 22.58 -18.68
CA THR A 375 23.87 22.07 -17.38
C THR A 375 22.69 21.76 -16.45
N ASN A 376 21.69 22.64 -16.38
CA ASN A 376 20.51 22.40 -15.53
C ASN A 376 19.70 21.19 -15.98
N VAL A 377 19.49 21.04 -17.29
CA VAL A 377 18.78 19.88 -17.87
C VAL A 377 19.57 18.59 -17.65
N ASP A 378 20.89 18.59 -17.84
CA ASP A 378 21.74 17.43 -17.56
C ASP A 378 21.72 17.04 -16.07
N ASN A 379 21.73 18.03 -15.16
CA ASN A 379 21.57 17.78 -13.72
C ASN A 379 20.21 17.15 -13.39
N ALA A 380 19.14 17.60 -14.04
CA ALA A 380 17.81 16.99 -13.90
C ALA A 380 17.79 15.53 -14.40
N VAL A 381 18.37 15.25 -15.58
CA VAL A 381 18.50 13.90 -16.13
C VAL A 381 19.25 12.98 -15.17
N LYS A 382 20.39 13.44 -14.66
CA LYS A 382 21.21 12.71 -13.68
C LYS A 382 20.44 12.44 -12.39
N ALA A 383 19.72 13.43 -11.86
CA ALA A 383 18.95 13.28 -10.62
C ALA A 383 17.76 12.33 -10.76
N ILE A 384 17.02 12.39 -11.87
CA ILE A 384 15.92 11.45 -12.15
C ILE A 384 16.47 10.02 -12.28
N THR A 385 17.57 9.87 -13.01
CA THR A 385 18.25 8.56 -13.18
C THR A 385 18.76 8.03 -11.84
N GLU A 386 19.38 8.87 -11.02
CA GLU A 386 19.82 8.55 -9.66
C GLU A 386 18.64 8.09 -8.79
N ALA A 387 17.51 8.81 -8.82
CA ALA A 387 16.31 8.44 -8.08
C ALA A 387 15.74 7.08 -8.51
N LYS A 388 15.69 6.82 -9.83
CA LYS A 388 15.24 5.54 -10.39
C LYS A 388 16.20 4.38 -10.06
N LEU A 389 17.50 4.64 -10.00
CA LEU A 389 18.49 3.66 -9.57
C LEU A 389 18.38 3.34 -8.08
N LYS A 390 18.14 4.36 -7.25
CA LYS A 390 17.94 4.20 -5.79
C LYS A 390 16.65 3.45 -5.46
N ASN A 391 15.59 3.68 -6.23
CA ASN A 391 14.32 2.97 -6.07
C ASN A 391 13.78 2.52 -7.44
N PRO A 392 13.95 1.22 -7.79
CA PRO A 392 13.44 0.66 -9.05
C PRO A 392 11.93 0.81 -9.22
N ASN A 393 11.17 0.95 -8.13
CA ASN A 393 9.71 1.10 -8.14
C ASN A 393 9.26 2.55 -8.39
N LEU A 394 10.19 3.52 -8.48
CA LEU A 394 9.87 4.92 -8.77
C LEU A 394 8.97 5.03 -10.01
N GLN A 395 7.81 5.66 -9.86
CA GLN A 395 6.82 5.82 -10.92
C GLN A 395 6.65 7.28 -11.36
N LEU A 396 6.90 8.25 -10.48
CA LEU A 396 6.72 9.68 -10.78
C LEU A 396 7.94 10.49 -10.30
N ALA A 397 8.54 11.29 -11.17
CA ALA A 397 9.53 12.30 -10.80
C ALA A 397 8.97 13.71 -10.98
N VAL A 398 9.26 14.61 -10.05
CA VAL A 398 8.82 16.01 -10.07
C VAL A 398 10.04 16.92 -9.99
N LEU A 399 10.14 17.83 -10.96
CA LEU A 399 11.14 18.90 -11.00
C LEU A 399 10.57 20.22 -10.44
N PRO A 400 11.43 21.19 -10.08
CA PRO A 400 10.98 22.44 -9.49
C PRO A 400 10.55 23.51 -10.52
N GLU A 401 9.94 24.60 -10.03
CA GLU A 401 9.65 25.78 -10.86
C GLU A 401 10.95 26.39 -11.40
N GLY A 402 10.96 26.76 -12.68
CA GLY A 402 12.12 27.38 -13.33
C GLY A 402 13.37 26.51 -13.27
N PHE A 403 13.25 25.18 -13.28
CA PHE A 403 14.40 24.30 -13.04
C PHE A 403 15.52 24.44 -14.09
N ASN A 404 15.19 24.89 -15.30
CA ASN A 404 16.11 24.94 -16.42
C ASN A 404 16.88 26.27 -16.53
N ALA A 405 16.47 27.35 -15.84
CA ALA A 405 17.10 28.66 -15.95
C ALA A 405 16.85 29.56 -14.72
N PRO A 406 17.71 30.56 -14.45
CA PRO A 406 17.51 31.47 -13.32
C PRO A 406 16.19 32.23 -13.40
N TYR A 407 15.53 32.38 -12.25
CA TYR A 407 14.20 32.95 -12.17
C TYR A 407 14.25 34.48 -12.00
N ALA A 408 14.38 35.21 -13.10
CA ALA A 408 14.34 36.68 -13.11
C ALA A 408 13.75 37.21 -14.43
N ILE A 409 13.11 38.38 -14.36
CA ILE A 409 12.36 39.01 -15.46
C ILE A 409 13.23 39.18 -16.71
N GLU A 410 14.46 39.64 -16.53
CA GLU A 410 15.45 39.86 -17.59
C GLU A 410 15.88 38.57 -18.31
N TYR A 411 15.70 37.42 -17.67
CA TYR A 411 16.11 36.11 -18.18
C TYR A 411 14.97 35.34 -18.87
N PHE A 412 13.71 35.65 -18.57
CA PHE A 412 12.58 34.89 -19.09
C PHE A 412 12.56 34.82 -20.61
N SER A 413 12.66 35.96 -21.30
CA SER A 413 12.68 35.97 -22.77
C SER A 413 13.92 35.25 -23.33
N LYS A 414 15.09 35.45 -22.71
CA LYS A 414 16.36 34.84 -23.16
C LYS A 414 16.32 33.32 -23.16
N TYR A 415 15.73 32.71 -22.13
CA TYR A 415 15.71 31.25 -21.94
C TYR A 415 14.37 30.61 -22.30
N ALA A 416 13.45 31.35 -22.91
CA ALA A 416 12.14 30.82 -23.28
C ALA A 416 12.25 29.81 -24.44
N GLU A 417 11.55 28.68 -24.29
CA GLU A 417 11.51 27.59 -25.27
C GLU A 417 10.09 27.39 -25.81
N LYS A 418 9.96 26.82 -27.02
CA LYS A 418 8.66 26.35 -27.51
C LYS A 418 8.30 25.01 -26.87
N ILE A 419 7.01 24.74 -26.66
CA ILE A 419 6.53 23.47 -26.11
C ILE A 419 5.63 22.79 -27.15
N PRO A 420 5.90 21.52 -27.54
CA PRO A 420 6.90 20.60 -26.98
C PRO A 420 8.28 20.59 -27.70
N GLU A 421 8.52 21.46 -28.69
CA GLU A 421 9.69 21.34 -29.59
C GLU A 421 11.03 21.75 -28.94
N GLY A 422 10.99 22.44 -27.79
CA GLY A 422 12.17 22.90 -27.06
C GLY A 422 13.08 21.78 -26.60
N GLN A 423 14.38 22.08 -26.50
CA GLN A 423 15.42 21.12 -26.10
C GLN A 423 15.09 20.46 -24.76
N THR A 424 14.63 21.25 -23.78
CA THR A 424 14.28 20.75 -22.45
C THR A 424 13.14 19.73 -22.54
N CYS A 425 12.10 20.03 -23.32
CA CYS A 425 10.95 19.15 -23.52
C CYS A 425 11.34 17.83 -24.20
N GLN A 426 12.18 17.89 -25.23
CA GLN A 426 12.65 16.69 -25.94
C GLN A 426 13.46 15.76 -25.04
N VAL A 427 14.33 16.33 -24.20
CA VAL A 427 15.12 15.55 -23.22
C VAL A 427 14.21 14.89 -22.18
N LEU A 428 13.25 15.62 -21.61
CA LEU A 428 12.31 15.05 -20.61
C LEU A 428 11.41 13.97 -21.22
N SER A 429 10.93 14.18 -22.44
CA SER A 429 10.16 13.19 -23.21
C SER A 429 10.94 11.88 -23.38
N GLN A 430 12.18 11.97 -23.87
CA GLN A 430 13.03 10.81 -24.09
C GLN A 430 13.38 10.10 -22.78
N LEU A 431 13.61 10.86 -21.70
CA LEU A 431 13.92 10.31 -20.39
C LEU A 431 12.72 9.59 -19.76
N ALA A 432 11.52 10.15 -19.86
CA ALA A 432 10.29 9.49 -19.41
C ALA A 432 10.09 8.15 -20.14
N TYR A 433 10.33 8.15 -21.46
CA TYR A 433 10.25 6.94 -22.28
C TYR A 433 11.31 5.89 -21.93
N SER A 434 12.55 6.30 -21.67
CA SER A 434 13.65 5.37 -21.37
C SER A 434 13.52 4.74 -19.98
N LEU A 435 13.12 5.54 -18.98
CA LEU A 435 12.98 5.09 -17.59
C LEU A 435 11.60 4.49 -17.27
N LYS A 436 10.62 4.64 -18.16
CA LYS A 436 9.23 4.17 -17.99
C LYS A 436 8.58 4.75 -16.73
N ILE A 437 8.70 6.06 -16.55
CA ILE A 437 8.10 6.81 -15.42
C ILE A 437 7.36 8.03 -15.94
N TYR A 438 6.47 8.57 -15.11
CA TYR A 438 5.92 9.91 -15.31
C TYR A 438 6.96 10.96 -14.90
N ILE A 439 7.01 12.07 -15.63
CA ILE A 439 7.84 13.22 -15.27
C ILE A 439 6.97 14.48 -15.28
N ILE A 440 6.78 15.10 -14.13
CA ILE A 440 6.31 16.47 -14.02
C ILE A 440 7.54 17.36 -14.13
N GLY A 441 7.69 17.96 -15.31
CA GLY A 441 8.84 18.75 -15.73
C GLY A 441 8.96 20.11 -15.06
N GLY A 442 8.56 20.22 -13.79
CA GLY A 442 8.66 21.45 -13.03
C GLY A 442 7.99 22.60 -13.76
N SER A 443 8.70 23.69 -13.98
CA SER A 443 8.30 24.63 -15.03
C SER A 443 9.47 25.22 -15.80
N ILE A 444 9.17 25.67 -17.02
CA ILE A 444 10.05 26.43 -17.91
C ILE A 444 9.29 27.64 -18.47
N ILE A 445 10.01 28.62 -19.01
CA ILE A 445 9.36 29.71 -19.74
C ILE A 445 9.01 29.24 -21.15
N GLU A 446 7.70 29.17 -21.44
CA GLU A 446 7.17 28.86 -22.76
C GLU A 446 7.10 30.12 -23.60
N ARG A 447 7.57 30.06 -24.84
CA ARG A 447 7.38 31.07 -25.87
C ARG A 447 6.33 30.62 -26.87
N VAL A 448 5.22 31.36 -26.95
CA VAL A 448 4.19 31.16 -27.98
C VAL A 448 4.40 32.13 -29.14
N GLU A 449 4.59 33.40 -28.81
CA GLU A 449 4.86 34.52 -29.74
C GLU A 449 6.07 35.33 -29.20
N PRO A 450 6.68 36.24 -29.99
CA PRO A 450 7.85 37.02 -29.57
C PRO A 450 7.68 37.76 -28.22
N ASP A 451 6.47 38.23 -27.95
CA ASP A 451 6.04 39.02 -26.79
C ASP A 451 5.17 38.23 -25.79
N LYS A 452 4.84 36.97 -26.09
CA LYS A 452 3.91 36.17 -25.31
C LYS A 452 4.59 34.98 -24.65
N LEU A 453 4.95 35.17 -23.39
CA LEU A 453 5.67 34.22 -22.55
C LEU A 453 4.78 33.67 -21.43
N TYR A 454 4.95 32.41 -21.07
CA TYR A 454 4.22 31.77 -19.98
C TYR A 454 5.15 30.98 -19.07
N ASN A 455 4.93 31.00 -17.75
CA ASN A 455 5.54 30.01 -16.87
C ASN A 455 4.73 28.70 -16.97
N THR A 456 5.36 27.65 -17.51
CA THR A 456 4.64 26.46 -17.98
C THR A 456 5.23 25.17 -17.43
N CYS A 457 4.38 24.36 -16.80
CA CYS A 457 4.66 23.01 -16.35
C CYS A 457 4.22 21.99 -17.41
N THR A 458 5.12 21.06 -17.76
CA THR A 458 4.83 19.95 -18.68
C THR A 458 4.75 18.63 -17.92
N VAL A 459 3.82 17.76 -18.29
CA VAL A 459 3.69 16.41 -17.72
C VAL A 459 3.89 15.37 -18.80
N TRP A 460 4.87 14.50 -18.61
CA TRP A 460 5.26 13.45 -19.55
C TRP A 460 4.87 12.08 -19.01
N SER A 461 4.28 11.26 -19.87
CA SER A 461 3.93 9.87 -19.57
C SER A 461 5.12 8.90 -19.75
N PRO A 462 5.06 7.68 -19.20
CA PRO A 462 6.03 6.61 -19.44
C PRO A 462 6.25 6.24 -20.93
N SER A 463 5.37 6.68 -21.83
CA SER A 463 5.55 6.52 -23.28
C SER A 463 6.30 7.68 -23.94
N GLY A 464 6.75 8.67 -23.17
CA GLY A 464 7.33 9.92 -23.67
C GLY A 464 6.30 10.92 -24.22
N LYS A 465 4.99 10.64 -24.11
CA LYS A 465 3.94 11.56 -24.61
C LYS A 465 3.69 12.67 -23.60
N LEU A 466 3.57 13.91 -24.07
CA LEU A 466 3.04 15.04 -23.28
C LEU A 466 1.56 14.80 -22.99
N ILE A 467 1.21 14.64 -21.72
CA ILE A 467 -0.16 14.38 -21.25
C ILE A 467 -0.76 15.54 -20.46
N GLY A 468 0.05 16.54 -20.10
CA GLY A 468 -0.41 17.77 -19.45
C GLY A 468 0.50 18.95 -19.77
N ARG A 469 -0.11 20.13 -19.90
CA ARG A 469 0.59 21.42 -20.03
C ARG A 469 -0.18 22.43 -19.20
N HIS A 470 0.40 22.85 -18.08
CA HIS A 470 -0.21 23.82 -17.17
C HIS A 470 0.54 25.14 -17.24
N ARG A 471 -0.15 26.21 -17.63
CA ARG A 471 0.38 27.58 -17.58
C ARG A 471 -0.04 28.20 -16.25
N LYS A 472 0.90 28.77 -15.52
CA LYS A 472 0.68 29.42 -14.22
C LYS A 472 -0.47 30.41 -14.33
N ILE A 473 -1.53 30.19 -13.55
CA ILE A 473 -2.75 31.00 -13.64
C ILE A 473 -2.54 32.31 -12.88
N HIS A 474 -1.95 32.23 -11.69
CA HIS A 474 -1.71 33.39 -10.83
C HIS A 474 -0.24 33.79 -10.88
N LEU A 475 0.05 34.88 -11.60
CA LEU A 475 1.40 35.42 -11.70
C LEU A 475 1.83 36.05 -10.37
N PHE A 476 3.08 35.81 -9.96
CA PHE A 476 3.59 36.29 -8.69
C PHE A 476 3.87 37.80 -8.74
N HIS A 477 3.30 38.53 -7.79
CA HIS A 477 3.64 39.91 -7.52
C HIS A 477 3.87 40.10 -6.01
N ILE A 478 4.95 40.79 -5.67
CA ILE A 478 5.27 41.24 -4.32
C ILE A 478 5.83 42.65 -4.40
N ASP A 479 5.37 43.48 -3.47
CA ASP A 479 5.86 44.83 -3.24
C ASP A 479 5.85 45.05 -1.72
N ILE A 480 6.97 44.72 -1.08
CA ILE A 480 7.18 44.98 0.35
C ILE A 480 8.07 46.20 0.45
N ASP A 481 7.56 47.24 1.12
CA ASP A 481 8.31 48.46 1.38
C ASP A 481 9.61 48.19 2.14
N VAL A 482 10.64 48.97 1.81
CA VAL A 482 11.98 48.86 2.42
C VAL A 482 11.94 49.05 3.95
N GLU A 483 10.98 49.82 4.47
CA GLU A 483 10.77 50.04 5.90
C GLU A 483 10.30 48.76 6.64
N ASN A 484 9.80 47.75 5.92
CA ASN A 484 9.37 46.46 6.46
C ASN A 484 10.36 45.35 6.07
N ASP A 485 11.18 44.91 7.02
CA ASP A 485 12.12 43.78 6.87
C ASP A 485 13.08 43.87 5.67
N GLY A 486 13.45 45.09 5.24
CA GLY A 486 14.43 45.35 4.19
C GLY A 486 13.87 45.44 2.76
N GLY A 487 12.56 45.25 2.59
CA GLY A 487 11.83 45.39 1.32
C GLY A 487 12.11 44.31 0.27
N ALA A 488 11.13 44.05 -0.59
CA ALA A 488 11.24 43.11 -1.71
C ALA A 488 10.25 43.45 -2.82
N TYR A 489 10.75 43.65 -4.05
CA TYR A 489 9.93 43.90 -5.24
C TYR A 489 10.15 42.81 -6.29
N PHE A 490 9.06 42.21 -6.77
CA PHE A 490 9.08 41.32 -7.93
C PHE A 490 7.70 41.28 -8.59
N ASN A 491 7.64 41.32 -9.92
CA ASN A 491 6.38 41.28 -10.67
C ASN A 491 6.52 40.45 -11.94
N GLU A 492 6.06 39.20 -11.91
CA GLU A 492 6.04 38.31 -13.08
C GLU A 492 5.21 38.86 -14.23
N GLY A 493 4.13 39.59 -13.93
CA GLY A 493 3.22 40.16 -14.91
C GLY A 493 3.84 41.21 -15.83
N LEU A 494 5.04 41.70 -15.52
CA LEU A 494 5.79 42.59 -16.41
C LEU A 494 6.36 41.87 -17.65
N ALA A 495 6.50 40.54 -17.60
CA ALA A 495 7.09 39.76 -18.69
C ALA A 495 6.31 38.49 -19.06
N LEU A 496 5.47 37.98 -18.16
CA LEU A 496 4.73 36.73 -18.36
C LEU A 496 3.23 37.01 -18.52
N THR A 497 2.56 36.14 -19.27
CA THR A 497 1.12 36.09 -19.45
C THR A 497 0.53 35.00 -18.55
N ALA A 498 -0.64 35.28 -17.96
CA ALA A 498 -1.35 34.32 -17.12
C ALA A 498 -1.98 33.19 -17.96
N GLY A 499 -1.96 31.98 -17.42
CA GLY A 499 -2.70 30.83 -17.94
C GLY A 499 -4.21 30.99 -17.74
N ASN A 500 -4.99 30.23 -18.50
CA ASN A 500 -6.45 30.29 -18.53
C ASN A 500 -7.14 28.92 -18.38
N ASP A 501 -6.39 27.86 -18.12
CA ASP A 501 -6.90 26.48 -18.06
C ASP A 501 -6.48 25.76 -16.77
N LEU A 502 -7.40 24.98 -16.20
CA LEU A 502 -7.08 23.97 -15.19
C LEU A 502 -6.37 22.79 -15.83
N THR A 503 -5.44 22.17 -15.11
CA THR A 503 -4.73 20.99 -15.60
C THR A 503 -4.86 19.84 -14.62
N VAL A 504 -5.65 18.83 -15.03
CA VAL A 504 -5.78 17.55 -14.34
C VAL A 504 -5.23 16.46 -15.24
N VAL A 505 -4.33 15.65 -14.71
CA VAL A 505 -3.72 14.52 -15.40
C VAL A 505 -3.99 13.23 -14.64
N ASP A 506 -4.04 12.12 -15.37
CA ASP A 506 -4.07 10.78 -14.80
C ASP A 506 -2.63 10.28 -14.64
N ILE A 507 -2.24 9.98 -13.40
CA ILE A 507 -0.94 9.40 -13.07
C ILE A 507 -1.19 8.09 -12.35
N ALA A 508 -0.91 6.98 -13.03
CA ALA A 508 -1.10 5.63 -12.52
C ALA A 508 -2.53 5.33 -12.01
N GLY A 509 -3.56 5.90 -12.65
CA GLY A 509 -4.97 5.70 -12.27
C GLY A 509 -5.50 6.72 -11.26
N HIS A 510 -4.65 7.63 -10.77
CA HIS A 510 -5.02 8.69 -9.83
C HIS A 510 -5.10 10.04 -10.51
N LYS A 511 -6.12 10.83 -10.17
CA LYS A 511 -6.28 12.19 -10.69
C LYS A 511 -5.40 13.17 -9.93
N VAL A 512 -4.46 13.80 -10.64
CA VAL A 512 -3.52 14.76 -10.08
C VAL A 512 -3.76 16.14 -10.69
N GLY A 513 -3.97 17.14 -9.82
CA GLY A 513 -4.07 18.55 -10.21
C GLY A 513 -2.70 19.22 -10.23
N ILE A 514 -2.44 20.06 -11.22
CA ILE A 514 -1.17 20.78 -11.38
C ILE A 514 -1.38 22.26 -11.12
N GLY A 515 -0.55 22.86 -10.26
CA GLY A 515 -0.44 24.30 -10.12
C GLY A 515 1.03 24.70 -10.10
N ILE A 516 1.34 25.99 -10.22
CA ILE A 516 2.72 26.47 -10.09
C ILE A 516 2.79 27.53 -9.00
N CYS A 517 3.62 27.26 -7.99
CA CYS A 517 4.05 28.23 -6.98
C CYS A 517 2.93 29.07 -6.37
N HIS A 518 2.75 30.30 -6.86
CA HIS A 518 1.78 31.28 -6.37
C HIS A 518 0.33 30.78 -6.47
N ASP A 519 0.04 29.86 -7.40
CA ASP A 519 -1.25 29.18 -7.53
C ASP A 519 -1.71 28.53 -6.21
N LYS A 520 -0.78 28.06 -5.36
CA LYS A 520 -1.15 27.45 -4.07
C LYS A 520 -1.70 28.46 -3.06
N ARG A 521 -1.55 29.76 -3.28
CA ARG A 521 -2.16 30.79 -2.42
C ARG A 521 -3.67 30.89 -2.61
N PHE A 522 -4.21 30.44 -3.73
CA PHE A 522 -5.63 30.55 -4.08
C PHE A 522 -6.34 29.23 -3.75
N GLU A 523 -7.06 29.19 -2.63
CA GLU A 523 -7.77 28.00 -2.17
C GLU A 523 -8.85 27.54 -3.14
N GLU A 524 -9.45 28.45 -3.89
CA GLU A 524 -10.49 28.16 -4.88
C GLU A 524 -9.96 27.25 -5.98
N LEU A 525 -8.69 27.41 -6.36
CA LEU A 525 -8.03 26.56 -7.34
C LEU A 525 -7.88 25.12 -6.82
N ALA A 526 -7.41 24.95 -5.59
CA ALA A 526 -7.33 23.63 -4.97
C ALA A 526 -8.72 23.00 -4.76
N ARG A 527 -9.72 23.81 -4.39
CA ARG A 527 -11.11 23.37 -4.28
C ARG A 527 -11.68 22.93 -5.62
N ALA A 528 -11.39 23.67 -6.69
CA ALA A 528 -11.76 23.31 -8.05
C ALA A 528 -11.18 21.94 -8.45
N TYR A 529 -9.90 21.70 -8.17
CA TYR A 529 -9.29 20.39 -8.40
C TYR A 529 -9.94 19.27 -7.57
N ARG A 530 -10.25 19.54 -6.29
CA ARG A 530 -11.00 18.59 -5.46
C ARG A 530 -12.39 18.28 -6.05
N ASN A 531 -13.10 19.29 -6.57
CA ASN A 531 -14.40 19.10 -7.22
C ASN A 531 -14.28 18.24 -8.50
N LEU A 532 -13.14 18.27 -9.20
CA LEU A 532 -12.84 17.42 -10.36
C LEU A 532 -12.43 15.97 -9.98
N GLY A 533 -12.35 15.68 -8.69
CA GLY A 533 -12.00 14.38 -8.14
C GLY A 533 -10.51 14.14 -7.97
N CYS A 534 -9.69 15.20 -7.91
CA CYS A 534 -8.26 15.04 -7.65
C CYS A 534 -8.01 14.44 -6.25
N GLU A 535 -7.01 13.57 -6.18
CA GLU A 535 -6.54 12.90 -4.96
C GLU A 535 -5.17 13.43 -4.53
N MET A 536 -4.49 14.15 -5.43
CA MET A 536 -3.22 14.82 -5.18
C MET A 536 -3.13 16.13 -5.96
N LEU A 537 -2.45 17.12 -5.38
CA LEU A 537 -2.04 18.35 -6.03
C LEU A 537 -0.53 18.45 -6.02
N ILE A 538 0.05 18.84 -7.16
CA ILE A 538 1.49 19.02 -7.30
C ILE A 538 1.78 20.46 -7.70
N TYR A 539 2.62 21.13 -6.91
CA TYR A 539 3.07 22.49 -7.17
C TYR A 539 4.59 22.59 -7.27
N PRO A 540 5.17 22.50 -8.48
CA PRO A 540 6.51 23.05 -8.70
C PRO A 540 6.53 24.51 -8.24
N SER A 541 7.44 24.87 -7.34
CA SER A 541 7.37 26.15 -6.64
C SER A 541 8.74 26.68 -6.25
N ALA A 542 9.04 27.94 -6.51
CA ALA A 542 10.20 28.63 -5.98
C ALA A 542 9.72 29.80 -5.10
N PHE A 543 9.59 29.60 -3.78
CA PHE A 543 9.32 30.71 -2.85
C PHE A 543 10.62 31.43 -2.50
N CYS A 544 10.59 32.75 -2.33
CA CYS A 544 11.73 33.50 -1.80
C CYS A 544 11.98 33.14 -0.33
N ILE A 545 13.21 33.31 0.14
CA ILE A 545 13.55 33.19 1.57
C ILE A 545 12.77 34.15 2.46
N CYS A 546 12.29 35.27 1.92
CA CYS A 546 11.47 36.26 2.61
C CYS A 546 10.06 35.74 2.98
N GLN A 547 9.48 34.87 2.15
CA GLN A 547 8.11 34.36 2.34
C GLN A 547 8.07 32.91 2.80
N GLY A 548 9.10 32.14 2.46
CA GLY A 548 9.21 30.71 2.72
C GLY A 548 8.90 30.33 4.18
N PRO A 549 9.63 30.88 5.17
CA PRO A 549 9.47 30.53 6.58
C PRO A 549 8.05 30.72 7.12
N MET A 550 7.29 31.69 6.60
CA MET A 550 5.95 32.00 7.09
C MET A 550 4.85 31.22 6.38
N HIS A 551 5.00 31.01 5.07
CA HIS A 551 3.88 30.59 4.22
C HIS A 551 4.09 29.24 3.54
N TRP A 552 5.32 28.75 3.42
CA TRP A 552 5.60 27.55 2.63
C TRP A 552 4.86 26.33 3.15
N GLU A 553 5.11 25.94 4.42
CA GLU A 553 4.48 24.78 5.04
C GLU A 553 2.97 25.02 5.24
N LEU A 554 2.60 26.18 5.78
CA LEU A 554 1.21 26.54 6.10
C LEU A 554 0.28 26.36 4.90
N LEU A 555 0.64 26.92 3.74
CA LEU A 555 -0.21 26.86 2.56
C LEU A 555 -0.41 25.41 2.10
N GLN A 556 0.65 24.60 2.09
CA GLN A 556 0.55 23.21 1.65
C GLN A 556 -0.34 22.38 2.56
N ARG A 557 -0.16 22.54 3.88
CA ARG A 557 -0.99 21.88 4.89
C ARG A 557 -2.45 22.31 4.82
N ALA A 558 -2.71 23.59 4.61
CA ALA A 558 -4.07 24.09 4.41
C ALA A 558 -4.71 23.47 3.16
N ARG A 559 -4.00 23.48 2.01
CA ARG A 559 -4.52 22.88 0.76
C ARG A 559 -4.79 21.38 0.91
N ALA A 560 -3.92 20.64 1.59
CA ALA A 560 -4.07 19.22 1.84
C ALA A 560 -5.25 18.91 2.77
N SER A 561 -5.31 19.59 3.93
CA SER A 561 -6.35 19.40 4.95
C SER A 561 -7.75 19.81 4.45
N ASP A 562 -7.89 21.03 3.93
CA ASP A 562 -9.19 21.56 3.50
C ASP A 562 -9.80 20.78 2.33
N ASN A 563 -8.95 20.14 1.53
CA ASN A 563 -9.35 19.38 0.35
C ASN A 563 -9.17 17.87 0.51
N GLN A 564 -8.71 17.38 1.67
CA GLN A 564 -8.43 15.97 1.99
C GLN A 564 -7.83 15.23 0.79
N LEU A 565 -6.63 15.65 0.41
CA LEU A 565 -5.84 15.14 -0.70
C LEU A 565 -4.35 15.32 -0.39
N PHE A 566 -3.48 14.61 -1.09
CA PHE A 566 -2.04 14.82 -0.96
C PHE A 566 -1.62 16.14 -1.60
N VAL A 567 -0.64 16.83 -1.03
CA VAL A 567 0.01 17.99 -1.66
C VAL A 567 1.50 17.73 -1.73
N ALA A 568 2.08 17.81 -2.92
CA ALA A 568 3.53 17.76 -3.09
C ALA A 568 4.05 19.06 -3.72
N THR A 569 5.15 19.58 -3.20
CA THR A 569 5.81 20.76 -3.74
C THR A 569 7.29 20.51 -3.96
N CYS A 570 7.78 20.92 -5.13
CA CYS A 570 9.18 20.76 -5.49
C CYS A 570 9.80 22.14 -5.69
N SER A 571 10.80 22.47 -4.87
CA SER A 571 11.55 23.74 -4.91
C SER A 571 12.93 23.57 -5.52
N PRO A 572 13.48 24.60 -6.17
CA PRO A 572 14.92 24.67 -6.40
C PRO A 572 15.67 24.64 -5.05
N ALA A 573 16.92 24.17 -5.08
CA ALA A 573 17.82 24.31 -3.95
C ALA A 573 18.21 25.78 -3.77
N ARG A 574 18.43 26.19 -2.52
CA ARG A 574 18.81 27.56 -2.16
C ARG A 574 20.19 27.90 -2.73
N ASP A 575 20.25 29.00 -3.48
CA ASP A 575 21.50 29.66 -3.86
C ASP A 575 21.47 31.12 -3.39
N ASN A 576 22.29 31.43 -2.39
CA ASN A 576 22.40 32.77 -1.81
C ASN A 576 23.08 33.79 -2.74
N LYS A 577 23.66 33.35 -3.86
CA LYS A 577 24.26 34.22 -4.88
C LYS A 577 23.31 34.57 -6.02
N SER A 578 22.14 33.92 -6.06
CA SER A 578 21.09 34.21 -7.05
C SER A 578 20.39 35.53 -6.71
N GLY A 579 19.97 36.28 -7.74
CA GLY A 579 19.10 37.45 -7.57
C GLY A 579 17.73 37.08 -6.97
N TYR A 580 17.26 35.85 -7.21
CA TYR A 580 16.10 35.26 -6.55
C TYR A 580 16.54 34.08 -5.69
N VAL A 581 16.58 34.27 -4.37
CA VAL A 581 17.03 33.24 -3.42
C VAL A 581 15.86 32.34 -3.04
N ALA A 582 15.82 31.14 -3.63
CA ALA A 582 14.81 30.13 -3.33
C ALA A 582 14.90 29.62 -1.88
N TYR A 583 13.75 29.36 -1.27
CA TYR A 583 13.68 28.86 0.10
C TYR A 583 14.20 27.41 0.22
N GLY A 584 13.87 26.54 -0.74
CA GLY A 584 14.11 25.10 -0.67
C GLY A 584 12.92 24.38 -0.05
N HIS A 585 13.18 23.39 0.81
CA HIS A 585 12.16 22.70 1.61
C HIS A 585 11.07 22.00 0.79
N SER A 586 11.42 21.38 -0.35
CA SER A 586 10.51 20.49 -1.10
C SER A 586 9.81 19.52 -0.14
N MET A 587 8.50 19.32 -0.30
CA MET A 587 7.67 18.73 0.75
C MET A 587 6.54 17.88 0.19
N ILE A 588 6.17 16.83 0.92
CA ILE A 588 4.96 16.04 0.71
C ILE A 588 4.11 16.17 1.97
N VAL A 589 2.84 16.50 1.80
CA VAL A 589 1.84 16.63 2.87
C VAL A 589 0.70 15.66 2.60
N ASP A 590 0.31 14.92 3.63
CA ASP A 590 -0.76 13.93 3.57
C ASP A 590 -2.16 14.57 3.65
N PRO A 591 -3.24 13.81 3.37
CA PRO A 591 -4.62 14.32 3.45
C PRO A 591 -5.08 14.76 4.85
N TRP A 592 -4.36 14.40 5.92
CA TRP A 592 -4.58 14.90 7.28
C TRP A 592 -3.92 16.26 7.52
N GLY A 593 -3.20 16.80 6.54
CA GLY A 593 -2.43 18.02 6.66
C GLY A 593 -1.13 17.82 7.44
N ARG A 594 -0.62 16.59 7.57
CA ARG A 594 0.67 16.29 8.22
C ARG A 594 1.77 16.28 7.18
N VAL A 595 2.92 16.85 7.54
CA VAL A 595 4.11 16.80 6.69
C VAL A 595 4.65 15.37 6.68
N GLN A 596 4.50 14.68 5.55
CA GLN A 596 5.02 13.33 5.35
C GLN A 596 6.53 13.34 5.15
N ARG A 597 7.02 14.32 4.37
CA ARG A 597 8.44 14.53 4.07
C ARG A 597 8.74 15.99 3.82
N GLU A 598 9.96 16.39 4.19
CA GLU A 598 10.50 17.71 3.91
C GLU A 598 12.00 17.63 3.62
N ALA A 599 12.46 18.38 2.62
CA ALA A 599 13.87 18.56 2.31
C ALA A 599 14.48 19.69 3.17
N GLY A 600 15.81 19.75 3.24
CA GLY A 600 16.50 20.93 3.74
C GLY A 600 16.50 22.08 2.72
N ALA A 601 17.47 22.98 2.85
CA ALA A 601 17.67 24.08 1.90
C ALA A 601 18.53 23.71 0.68
N THR A 602 19.35 22.66 0.77
CA THR A 602 20.37 22.31 -0.24
C THR A 602 19.87 21.25 -1.23
N ARG A 603 20.71 20.83 -2.18
CA ARG A 603 20.36 19.76 -3.13
C ARG A 603 19.94 18.48 -2.39
N GLN A 604 18.73 18.02 -2.62
CA GLN A 604 18.19 16.81 -1.99
C GLN A 604 17.15 16.15 -2.90
N LEU A 605 17.13 14.81 -2.88
CA LEU A 605 16.08 14.03 -3.55
C LEU A 605 15.22 13.40 -2.45
N ILE A 606 13.93 13.71 -2.45
CA ILE A 606 12.94 12.97 -1.65
C ILE A 606 12.43 11.84 -2.53
N ILE A 607 12.40 10.61 -2.02
CA ILE A 607 11.77 9.46 -2.67
C ILE A 607 10.85 8.85 -1.62
N ASP A 608 9.54 8.79 -1.90
CA ASP A 608 8.54 8.36 -0.93
C ASP A 608 7.37 7.65 -1.59
N ASP A 609 6.61 6.88 -0.80
CA ASP A 609 5.46 6.13 -1.26
C ASP A 609 4.16 6.88 -0.89
N ILE A 610 3.25 6.96 -1.86
CA ILE A 610 1.94 7.61 -1.71
C ILE A 610 0.88 6.52 -1.63
N ASP A 611 0.25 6.43 -0.46
CA ASP A 611 -0.89 5.55 -0.23
C ASP A 611 -2.20 6.32 -0.43
N PHE A 612 -2.76 6.22 -1.64
CA PHE A 612 -4.03 6.86 -1.97
C PHE A 612 -5.22 6.31 -1.17
N ASN A 613 -5.12 5.12 -0.56
CA ASN A 613 -6.17 4.65 0.35
C ASN A 613 -6.35 5.58 1.56
N MET A 614 -5.31 6.34 1.93
CA MET A 614 -5.40 7.36 2.97
C MET A 614 -6.39 8.47 2.59
N VAL A 615 -6.42 8.89 1.32
CA VAL A 615 -7.34 9.93 0.84
C VAL A 615 -8.78 9.53 1.12
N ASP A 616 -9.16 8.31 0.75
CA ASP A 616 -10.50 7.79 0.99
C ASP A 616 -10.78 7.61 2.48
N ALA A 617 -9.80 7.11 3.24
CA ALA A 617 -9.93 6.96 4.68
C ALA A 617 -10.19 8.29 5.40
N VAL A 618 -9.48 9.37 5.05
CA VAL A 618 -9.65 10.71 5.65
C VAL A 618 -11.00 11.30 5.26
N ARG A 619 -11.36 11.23 3.98
CA ARG A 619 -12.66 11.71 3.45
C ARG A 619 -13.83 11.02 4.13
N ARG A 620 -13.70 9.74 4.46
CA ARG A 620 -14.71 8.97 5.19
C ARG A 620 -14.77 9.34 6.67
N GLN A 621 -13.64 9.52 7.32
CA GLN A 621 -13.56 9.81 8.76
C GLN A 621 -14.03 11.23 9.10
N ILE A 622 -13.64 12.23 8.29
CA ILE A 622 -14.10 13.62 8.45
C ILE A 622 -14.78 14.06 7.14
N PRO A 623 -16.08 13.77 6.92
CA PRO A 623 -16.74 14.00 5.64
C PRO A 623 -17.11 15.48 5.42
N ILE A 624 -16.11 16.37 5.33
CA ILE A 624 -16.32 17.82 5.16
C ILE A 624 -16.93 18.18 3.81
N PHE A 625 -16.67 17.39 2.76
CA PHE A 625 -17.10 17.70 1.40
C PHE A 625 -18.63 17.68 1.22
N PRO A 626 -19.39 16.65 1.66
CA PRO A 626 -20.86 16.68 1.63
C PRO A 626 -21.47 17.66 2.65
N GLN A 627 -20.72 18.11 3.66
CA GLN A 627 -21.19 19.08 4.65
C GLN A 627 -21.15 20.54 4.15
N ARG A 628 -20.57 20.79 2.98
CA ARG A 628 -20.50 22.12 2.37
C ARG A 628 -21.91 22.66 2.12
N ARG A 629 -22.15 23.90 2.54
CA ARG A 629 -23.41 24.63 2.32
C ARG A 629 -23.43 25.26 0.93
N THR A 630 -23.56 24.43 -0.09
CA THR A 630 -23.60 24.86 -1.51
C THR A 630 -24.82 25.70 -1.88
N ASP A 631 -25.83 25.71 -1.00
CA ASP A 631 -26.97 26.62 -1.01
C ASP A 631 -26.61 28.05 -0.57
N ILE A 632 -25.53 28.22 0.19
CA ILE A 632 -25.03 29.54 0.67
C ILE A 632 -23.81 29.99 -0.16
N TYR A 633 -22.84 29.11 -0.37
CA TYR A 633 -21.60 29.41 -1.08
C TYR A 633 -21.14 28.22 -1.91
N ASN A 634 -20.60 28.48 -3.11
CA ASN A 634 -20.02 27.41 -3.92
C ASN A 634 -18.82 27.91 -4.73
N THR A 635 -17.88 27.00 -5.00
CA THR A 635 -16.77 27.22 -5.92
C THR A 635 -17.14 26.58 -7.24
N GLN A 636 -17.60 27.38 -8.19
CA GLN A 636 -18.01 26.92 -9.51
C GLN A 636 -16.91 27.17 -10.54
N LEU A 637 -16.72 26.20 -11.43
CA LEU A 637 -15.89 26.39 -12.61
C LEU A 637 -16.65 27.26 -13.60
N ILE A 638 -16.11 28.44 -13.88
CA ILE A 638 -16.61 29.29 -14.95
C ILE A 638 -16.04 28.71 -16.24
N LYS A 639 -16.84 27.93 -16.98
CA LYS A 639 -16.49 27.55 -18.34
C LYS A 639 -16.43 28.84 -19.17
N GLN A 640 -15.31 29.08 -19.82
CA GLN A 640 -15.27 29.99 -20.98
C GLN A 640 -15.70 29.23 -22.22
#